data_AF-A0A7K2L2P4-F1
#
_entry.id   AF-A0A7K2L2P4-F1
#
_cell.length_a   1.000
_cell.length_b   1.000
_cell.length_c   1.000
_cell.angle_alpha   90.00
_cell.angle_beta   90.00
_cell.angle_gamma   90.00
#
_symmetry.space_group_name_H-M   'P 1'
#
loop_
_entity.id
_entity.type
_entity.pdbx_description
1 polymer ?
#
loop_
_entity_poly.entity_id
_entity_poly.type
_entity_poly.pdbx_seq_one_letter_code
_entity_poly.pdbx_strand_id
1 'polypeptide(L)'
;MIASLDALLPVPGSTHVSTTYTDWVAAHDPDALPAARALGEAMGNELNRSWTKPGAFVDAMARSARRLPVAHLPWFWDTVGHRLIGYGARPGGRAYGAARAAEAEHGLAVDPAYRRANGLLFARGGAMPAKEFGAHQRFLAESLEPAEAHAALGAFLTAWAASAADLPADLVRRVRASAKAAGHGDEEVARVVAAVLAVTRGKSVPDALLSGAEPVLTTYPPTDDLAAGLLEVFPERAVDGGAWLRVLIGCGVTGAMEDGRLVPEGGLHRWAGHFVHLYQYTRASGGGVARQQLPTEFLDLVGRLGPRLRAAGEPVTLHTTRHHHQGFDADVLDAFLAAGATVVDPGPATRLHFWGDRSRRDLTALAADPAFGPRLEGTVHARLLPDRWGAPARRPGSAVTLLPGNEGIAQEVAVRVGRLVDAVGGGGMAGAEEALAELETLLDRPTVTALGGIGDVLADASAGGALRRSLAAGLPEELAWPALEAVYEEFAADADAADHAAGDVADRTARAEAADRATGADATGPGRSHAADEPVGLRGVAGVTCTWPVLTVFGRDRAVAVDPDGVRGSCRFSVPEDAPQFAVHYVGGSFLVSWTAKTGPRPGPTAIWADRPEEPFTPEESGGLVPFGGSLDGAYGFQFETADGGGRHGGHRVTRPGDTVGIDRDELQLGDGTRIWTNAVYGRRPWEVVDPVTGEPRGATPLPDFPGRPASTHPAREPSEADLTLAHEALHLAPLPAGTTDSPLGSRDGLVGTRILFRTRHRDHAPDHYLVESIDGRTARFDIDRPGQEPWGLWAAPEGAVEDVVLAESLTRTGVRAYAADGVLLWELDGHHSPAHPRVRPRRTATPSHGTALPPAFWYLLRTRDTAGSRALRALPRSTADALLAAALDGTGAARAAVARELPEVTAPFLVEAVVAVAGRAARVEERRRALHRRVTLLAEAPPVLPSGQVPDTELMPALSGLLVDGTGDSRRRSRDVARSATLSALAADGACLAGTIVEEVRRLSPPSLPHDWSQLLGNIDAVAWRTAVAPTPDADRAALRALLETWA
;
A
#
# COMPACT_ATOMS: atom_id res chain seq x y z
N MET A 1 -59.84 -38.32 33.58
CA MET A 1 -58.53 -38.44 34.23
C MET A 1 -57.70 -37.27 33.71
N ILE A 2 -57.41 -36.28 34.54
CA ILE A 2 -56.64 -35.10 34.13
C ILE A 2 -55.19 -35.56 33.99
N ALA A 3 -54.77 -35.86 32.76
CA ALA A 3 -53.35 -35.94 32.45
C ALA A 3 -52.75 -34.55 32.74
N SER A 4 -51.57 -34.52 33.38
CA SER A 4 -50.83 -33.26 33.55
C SER A 4 -50.70 -32.57 32.19
N LEU A 5 -51.01 -31.27 32.12
CA LEU A 5 -50.90 -30.49 30.88
C LEU A 5 -49.45 -30.46 30.35
N ASP A 6 -48.46 -30.74 31.20
CA ASP A 6 -47.06 -30.96 30.81
C ASP A 6 -46.88 -32.07 29.77
N ALA A 7 -47.78 -33.07 29.75
CA ALA A 7 -47.76 -34.15 28.77
C ALA A 7 -48.08 -33.69 27.34
N LEU A 8 -48.60 -32.46 27.17
CA LEU A 8 -48.88 -31.85 25.86
C LEU A 8 -47.62 -31.23 25.23
N LEU A 9 -46.50 -31.15 25.96
CA LEU A 9 -45.25 -30.63 25.42
C LEU A 9 -44.62 -31.63 24.45
N PRO A 10 -44.06 -31.15 23.33
CA PRO A 10 -43.37 -32.02 22.40
C PRO A 10 -42.13 -32.64 23.05
N VAL A 11 -41.89 -33.92 22.76
CA VAL A 11 -40.66 -34.62 23.17
C VAL A 11 -39.46 -33.92 22.52
N PRO A 12 -38.32 -33.76 23.23
CA PRO A 12 -37.09 -33.23 22.63
C PRO A 12 -36.75 -33.92 21.30
N GLY A 13 -36.52 -33.14 20.24
CA GLY A 13 -36.31 -33.64 18.86
C GLY A 13 -37.57 -33.66 17.97
N SER A 14 -38.77 -33.52 18.55
CA SER A 14 -40.06 -33.50 17.81
C SER A 14 -40.74 -32.12 17.78
N THR A 15 -40.04 -31.06 18.18
CA THR A 15 -40.60 -29.70 18.27
C THR A 15 -41.13 -29.18 16.93
N HIS A 16 -40.46 -29.53 15.82
CA HIS A 16 -40.85 -29.19 14.45
C HIS A 16 -42.21 -29.78 14.00
N VAL A 17 -42.71 -30.81 14.70
CA VAL A 17 -44.01 -31.47 14.44
C VAL A 17 -44.98 -31.34 15.61
N SER A 18 -44.73 -30.41 16.54
CA SER A 18 -45.54 -30.21 17.75
C SER A 18 -47.06 -30.23 17.47
N THR A 19 -47.79 -31.00 18.28
CA THR A 19 -49.25 -31.17 18.26
C THR A 19 -49.95 -30.57 19.48
N THR A 20 -49.23 -29.83 20.33
CA THR A 20 -49.74 -29.24 21.59
C THR A 20 -51.12 -28.58 21.46
N TYR A 21 -51.36 -27.80 20.40
CA TYR A 21 -52.67 -27.19 20.15
C TYR A 21 -53.76 -28.22 19.84
N THR A 22 -53.49 -29.17 18.95
CA THR A 22 -54.48 -30.20 18.57
C THR A 22 -54.79 -31.14 19.72
N ASP A 23 -53.79 -31.45 20.55
CA ASP A 23 -53.94 -32.34 21.70
C ASP A 23 -54.71 -31.64 22.82
N TRP A 24 -54.48 -30.33 23.02
CA TRP A 24 -55.26 -29.53 23.95
C TRP A 24 -56.73 -29.43 23.51
N VAL A 25 -56.99 -29.12 22.23
CA VAL A 25 -58.35 -29.06 21.67
C VAL A 25 -59.06 -30.40 21.79
N ALA A 26 -58.39 -31.53 21.52
CA ALA A 26 -58.99 -32.85 21.67
C ALA A 26 -59.51 -33.12 23.10
N ALA A 27 -58.85 -32.54 24.12
CA ALA A 27 -59.21 -32.71 25.52
C ALA A 27 -60.22 -31.67 26.04
N HIS A 28 -60.26 -30.45 25.49
CA HIS A 28 -61.02 -29.32 26.06
C HIS A 28 -62.09 -28.73 25.13
N ASP A 29 -62.01 -28.96 23.83
CA ASP A 29 -62.99 -28.54 22.82
C ASP A 29 -63.05 -29.57 21.66
N PRO A 30 -63.59 -30.78 21.90
CA PRO A 30 -63.59 -31.85 20.91
C PRO A 30 -64.36 -31.51 19.64
N ASP A 31 -65.34 -30.59 19.70
CA ASP A 31 -66.11 -30.15 18.54
C ASP A 31 -65.26 -29.33 17.56
N ALA A 32 -64.25 -28.61 18.05
CA ALA A 32 -63.28 -27.89 17.22
C ALA A 32 -62.11 -28.76 16.72
N LEU A 33 -62.01 -30.03 17.13
CA LEU A 33 -60.88 -30.91 16.80
C LEU A 33 -60.64 -31.09 15.28
N PRO A 34 -61.66 -31.29 14.41
CA PRO A 34 -61.44 -31.39 12.97
C PRO A 34 -60.80 -30.11 12.38
N ALA A 35 -61.25 -28.94 12.84
CA ALA A 35 -60.69 -27.66 12.41
C ALA A 35 -59.26 -27.45 12.93
N ALA A 36 -58.97 -27.84 14.17
CA ALA A 36 -57.64 -27.77 14.74
C ALA A 36 -56.64 -28.69 14.02
N ARG A 37 -57.04 -29.91 13.64
CA ARG A 37 -56.20 -30.84 12.84
C ARG A 37 -55.88 -30.26 11.47
N ALA A 38 -56.87 -29.74 10.75
CA ALA A 38 -56.68 -29.08 9.46
C ALA A 38 -55.72 -27.87 9.58
N LEU A 39 -55.82 -27.10 10.67
CA LEU A 39 -54.92 -25.98 10.93
C LEU A 39 -53.50 -26.45 11.26
N GLY A 40 -53.33 -27.56 11.98
CA GLY A 40 -52.03 -28.18 12.26
C GLY A 40 -51.31 -28.68 11.00
N GLU A 41 -52.04 -29.27 10.05
CA GLU A 41 -51.53 -29.67 8.73
C GLU A 41 -51.16 -28.44 7.88
N ALA A 42 -52.04 -27.43 7.84
CA ALA A 42 -51.78 -26.17 7.14
C ALA A 42 -50.53 -25.45 7.67
N MET A 43 -50.33 -25.46 9.00
CA MET A 43 -49.13 -24.93 9.64
C MET A 43 -47.86 -25.66 9.20
N GLY A 44 -47.89 -26.99 9.07
CA GLY A 44 -46.74 -27.76 8.58
C GLY A 44 -46.41 -27.44 7.11
N ASN A 45 -47.43 -27.38 6.26
CA ASN A 45 -47.28 -27.02 4.85
C ASN A 45 -46.71 -25.60 4.66
N GLU A 46 -47.18 -24.64 5.45
CA GLU A 46 -46.70 -23.25 5.37
C GLU A 46 -45.25 -23.11 5.87
N LEU A 47 -44.88 -23.84 6.94
CA LEU A 47 -43.50 -23.84 7.43
C LEU A 47 -42.54 -24.41 6.38
N ASN A 48 -42.92 -25.48 5.68
CA ASN A 48 -42.14 -26.05 4.58
C ASN A 48 -41.97 -25.08 3.40
N ARG A 49 -42.99 -24.27 3.09
CA ARG A 49 -42.95 -23.25 2.02
C ARG A 49 -42.10 -22.03 2.41
N SER A 50 -42.12 -21.67 3.68
CA SER A 50 -41.52 -20.44 4.21
C SER A 50 -40.24 -20.68 5.03
N TRP A 51 -39.58 -21.85 4.88
CA TRP A 51 -38.35 -22.22 5.62
C TRP A 51 -37.24 -21.16 5.54
N THR A 52 -37.07 -20.52 4.37
CA THR A 52 -36.04 -19.46 4.17
C THR A 52 -36.44 -18.09 4.73
N LYS A 53 -37.71 -17.90 5.12
CA LYS A 53 -38.25 -16.64 5.66
C LYS A 53 -39.16 -16.89 6.88
N PRO A 54 -38.61 -17.31 8.04
CA PRO A 54 -39.42 -17.69 9.20
C PRO A 54 -40.29 -16.55 9.76
N GLY A 55 -39.92 -15.29 9.51
CA GLY A 55 -40.75 -14.13 9.86
C GLY A 55 -42.09 -14.09 9.12
N ALA A 56 -42.10 -14.44 7.82
CA ALA A 56 -43.30 -14.47 7.01
C ALA A 56 -44.26 -15.59 7.43
N PHE A 57 -43.72 -16.72 7.90
CA PHE A 57 -44.49 -17.80 8.51
C PHE A 57 -45.25 -17.32 9.76
N VAL A 58 -44.58 -16.60 10.66
CA VAL A 58 -45.24 -16.04 11.86
C VAL A 58 -46.35 -15.07 11.47
N ASP A 59 -46.14 -14.23 10.45
CA ASP A 59 -47.16 -13.29 9.97
C ASP A 59 -48.37 -14.02 9.33
N ALA A 60 -48.14 -15.17 8.69
CA ALA A 60 -49.22 -16.03 8.20
C ALA A 60 -50.01 -16.66 9.35
N MET A 61 -49.33 -17.14 10.40
CA MET A 61 -49.99 -17.69 11.59
C MET A 61 -50.77 -16.61 12.34
N ALA A 62 -50.31 -15.36 12.36
CA ALA A 62 -51.05 -14.23 12.93
C ALA A 62 -52.39 -14.00 12.23
N ARG A 63 -52.46 -14.20 10.91
CA ARG A 63 -53.74 -14.10 10.17
C ARG A 63 -54.71 -15.21 10.57
N SER A 64 -54.20 -16.43 10.78
CA SER A 64 -55.02 -17.56 11.23
C SER A 64 -55.50 -17.40 12.66
N ALA A 65 -54.65 -16.92 13.57
CA ALA A 65 -54.98 -16.70 14.98
C ALA A 65 -56.21 -15.80 15.18
N ARG A 66 -56.40 -14.78 14.34
CA ARG A 66 -57.55 -13.85 14.41
C ARG A 66 -58.92 -14.51 14.26
N ARG A 67 -59.00 -15.75 13.76
CA ARG A 67 -60.24 -16.49 13.57
C ARG A 67 -60.49 -17.55 14.66
N LEU A 68 -59.56 -17.69 15.62
CA LEU A 68 -59.66 -18.67 16.69
C LEU A 68 -60.40 -18.08 17.90
N PRO A 69 -61.13 -18.90 18.66
CA PRO A 69 -61.65 -18.48 19.95
C PRO A 69 -60.50 -18.09 20.89
N VAL A 70 -60.77 -17.11 21.76
CA VAL A 70 -59.75 -16.54 22.65
C VAL A 70 -59.03 -17.60 23.49
N ALA A 71 -59.75 -18.61 24.00
CA ALA A 71 -59.18 -19.70 24.79
C ALA A 71 -58.16 -20.58 24.03
N HIS A 72 -58.19 -20.57 22.70
CA HIS A 72 -57.33 -21.39 21.84
C HIS A 72 -55.98 -20.70 21.54
N LEU A 73 -55.91 -19.38 21.73
CA LEU A 73 -54.78 -18.56 21.29
C LEU A 73 -53.45 -18.94 21.96
N PRO A 74 -53.36 -19.17 23.28
CA PRO A 74 -52.08 -19.52 23.91
C PRO A 74 -51.50 -20.83 23.38
N TRP A 75 -52.34 -21.87 23.26
CA TRP A 75 -51.96 -23.20 22.77
C TRP A 75 -51.59 -23.20 21.29
N PHE A 76 -52.31 -22.43 20.47
CA PHE A 76 -51.97 -22.22 19.06
C PHE A 76 -50.60 -21.55 18.94
N TRP A 77 -50.38 -20.45 19.66
CA TRP A 77 -49.13 -19.70 19.59
C TRP A 77 -47.92 -20.46 20.17
N ASP A 78 -48.10 -21.21 21.25
CA ASP A 78 -47.06 -22.10 21.78
C ASP A 78 -46.70 -23.17 20.74
N THR A 79 -47.68 -23.76 20.04
CA THR A 79 -47.41 -24.73 18.96
C THR A 79 -46.64 -24.11 17.79
N VAL A 80 -47.01 -22.89 17.38
CA VAL A 80 -46.26 -22.12 16.36
C VAL A 80 -44.81 -21.91 16.81
N GLY A 81 -44.61 -21.52 18.07
CA GLY A 81 -43.28 -21.29 18.62
C GLY A 81 -42.45 -22.58 18.75
N HIS A 82 -43.05 -23.71 19.16
CA HIS A 82 -42.39 -25.01 19.19
C HIS A 82 -41.82 -25.38 17.82
N ARG A 83 -42.63 -25.23 16.76
CA ARG A 83 -42.22 -25.57 15.39
C ARG A 83 -41.12 -24.66 14.84
N LEU A 84 -40.93 -23.48 15.44
CA LEU A 84 -39.90 -22.50 15.09
C LEU A 84 -38.62 -22.60 15.92
N ILE A 85 -38.55 -23.51 16.89
CA ILE A 85 -37.30 -23.80 17.59
C ILE A 85 -36.25 -24.27 16.56
N GLY A 86 -35.06 -23.64 16.59
CA GLY A 86 -33.98 -23.88 15.63
C GLY A 86 -33.90 -22.89 14.46
N TYR A 87 -34.89 -22.02 14.26
CA TYR A 87 -34.90 -21.00 13.17
C TYR A 87 -34.40 -19.61 13.62
N GLY A 88 -33.61 -19.58 14.69
CA GLY A 88 -33.16 -18.36 15.35
C GLY A 88 -34.14 -17.79 16.39
N ALA A 89 -33.65 -16.91 17.25
CA ALA A 89 -34.39 -16.49 18.45
C ALA A 89 -35.61 -15.59 18.19
N ARG A 90 -35.63 -14.84 17.07
CA ARG A 90 -36.66 -13.81 16.82
C ARG A 90 -38.03 -14.37 16.41
N PRO A 91 -38.14 -15.30 15.43
CA PRO A 91 -39.45 -15.79 14.96
C PRO A 91 -40.19 -16.61 16.02
N GLY A 92 -39.54 -17.63 16.60
CA GLY A 92 -40.14 -18.43 17.68
C GLY A 92 -40.45 -17.60 18.93
N GLY A 93 -39.58 -16.64 19.24
CA GLY A 93 -39.79 -15.70 20.34
C GLY A 93 -40.99 -14.76 20.17
N ARG A 94 -41.33 -14.37 18.93
CA ARG A 94 -42.57 -13.62 18.64
C ARG A 94 -43.80 -14.45 18.96
N ALA A 95 -43.79 -15.74 18.61
CA ALA A 95 -44.91 -16.65 18.90
C ALA A 95 -45.07 -16.88 20.41
N TYR A 96 -43.97 -17.12 21.13
CA TYR A 96 -44.00 -17.22 22.60
C TYR A 96 -44.58 -15.95 23.24
N GLY A 97 -44.11 -14.77 22.84
CA GLY A 97 -44.66 -13.50 23.34
C GLY A 97 -46.15 -13.32 23.02
N ALA A 98 -46.62 -13.77 21.85
CA ALA A 98 -48.04 -13.71 21.48
C ALA A 98 -48.91 -14.64 22.35
N ALA A 99 -48.42 -15.83 22.70
CA ALA A 99 -49.11 -16.74 23.63
C ALA A 99 -49.30 -16.08 25.01
N ARG A 100 -48.20 -15.51 25.55
CA ARG A 100 -48.21 -14.85 26.86
C ARG A 100 -49.04 -13.56 26.86
N ALA A 101 -49.04 -12.81 25.75
CA ALA A 101 -49.90 -11.64 25.58
C ALA A 101 -51.39 -12.01 25.59
N ALA A 102 -51.77 -13.08 24.89
CA ALA A 102 -53.16 -13.56 24.87
C ALA A 102 -53.63 -14.02 26.26
N GLU A 103 -52.78 -14.68 27.04
CA GLU A 103 -53.09 -15.04 28.43
C GLU A 103 -53.36 -13.79 29.29
N ALA A 104 -52.50 -12.78 29.19
CA ALA A 104 -52.60 -11.56 30.00
C ALA A 104 -53.76 -10.64 29.58
N GLU A 105 -53.98 -10.45 28.28
CA GLU A 105 -55.02 -9.57 27.73
C GLU A 105 -56.44 -10.09 28.05
N HIS A 106 -56.61 -11.41 28.08
CA HIS A 106 -57.91 -12.05 28.23
C HIS A 106 -58.12 -12.75 29.58
N GLY A 107 -57.17 -12.65 30.52
CA GLY A 107 -57.28 -13.24 31.85
C GLY A 107 -57.46 -14.77 31.85
N LEU A 108 -56.81 -15.47 30.92
CA LEU A 108 -56.96 -16.92 30.75
C LEU A 108 -56.29 -17.70 31.87
N ALA A 109 -56.85 -18.85 32.23
CA ALA A 109 -56.26 -19.74 33.23
C ALA A 109 -54.90 -20.27 32.75
N VAL A 110 -53.87 -20.08 33.57
CA VAL A 110 -52.50 -20.51 33.30
C VAL A 110 -52.17 -21.68 34.20
N ASP A 111 -51.84 -22.83 33.61
CA ASP A 111 -51.30 -23.96 34.37
C ASP A 111 -49.81 -23.71 34.69
N PRO A 112 -49.43 -23.62 35.99
CA PRO A 112 -48.07 -23.24 36.35
C PRO A 112 -47.01 -24.27 35.95
N ALA A 113 -47.36 -25.56 35.94
CA ALA A 113 -46.45 -26.63 35.57
C ALA A 113 -46.13 -26.57 34.07
N TYR A 114 -47.16 -26.42 33.23
CA TYR A 114 -47.02 -26.35 31.78
C TYR A 114 -46.25 -25.10 31.38
N ARG A 115 -46.60 -23.93 31.93
CA ARG A 115 -45.91 -22.68 31.58
C ARG A 115 -44.43 -22.70 31.96
N ARG A 116 -44.06 -23.35 33.08
CA ARG A 116 -42.66 -23.55 33.48
C ARG A 116 -41.93 -24.49 32.51
N ALA A 117 -42.51 -25.66 32.24
CA ALA A 117 -41.90 -26.66 31.38
C ALA A 117 -41.79 -26.16 29.92
N ASN A 118 -42.78 -25.41 29.45
CA ASN A 118 -42.76 -24.76 28.15
C ASN A 118 -41.69 -23.65 28.08
N GLY A 119 -41.60 -22.78 29.09
CA GLY A 119 -40.54 -21.78 29.16
C GLY A 119 -39.14 -22.41 29.07
N LEU A 120 -38.92 -23.53 29.76
CA LEU A 120 -37.67 -24.28 29.69
C LEU A 120 -37.41 -24.86 28.28
N LEU A 121 -38.44 -25.34 27.59
CA LEU A 121 -38.34 -25.81 26.19
C LEU A 121 -37.88 -24.69 25.26
N PHE A 122 -38.47 -23.49 25.37
CA PHE A 122 -38.07 -22.32 24.56
C PHE A 122 -36.66 -21.83 24.90
N ALA A 123 -36.25 -21.89 26.17
CA ALA A 123 -34.89 -21.58 26.59
C ALA A 123 -33.86 -22.55 25.98
N ARG A 124 -34.10 -23.87 26.11
CA ARG A 124 -33.25 -24.91 25.49
C ARG A 124 -33.17 -24.76 23.97
N GLY A 125 -34.29 -24.42 23.35
CA GLY A 125 -34.41 -24.23 21.90
C GLY A 125 -33.84 -22.92 21.36
N GLY A 126 -33.35 -22.02 22.22
CA GLY A 126 -32.85 -20.70 21.82
C GLY A 126 -33.93 -19.81 21.18
N ALA A 127 -35.19 -19.98 21.57
CA ALA A 127 -36.33 -19.22 21.07
C ALA A 127 -36.92 -18.27 22.14
N MET A 128 -36.34 -18.23 23.33
CA MET A 128 -36.76 -17.34 24.41
C MET A 128 -36.35 -15.88 24.14
N PRO A 129 -37.28 -14.90 24.12
CA PRO A 129 -36.94 -13.49 24.00
C PRO A 129 -36.37 -12.91 25.30
N ALA A 130 -35.29 -12.12 25.22
CA ALA A 130 -34.76 -11.38 26.36
C ALA A 130 -35.80 -10.49 27.07
N LYS A 131 -36.73 -9.89 26.31
CA LYS A 131 -37.83 -9.06 26.85
C LYS A 131 -38.80 -9.83 27.75
N GLU A 132 -38.95 -11.14 27.54
CA GLU A 132 -39.86 -11.99 28.31
C GLU A 132 -39.20 -12.52 29.59
N PHE A 133 -37.88 -12.35 29.74
CA PHE A 133 -37.15 -12.87 30.90
C PHE A 133 -37.69 -12.31 32.23
N GLY A 134 -37.99 -11.02 32.27
CA GLY A 134 -38.56 -10.41 33.46
C GLY A 134 -39.99 -10.83 33.77
N ALA A 135 -40.79 -11.16 32.75
CA ALA A 135 -42.12 -11.72 32.95
C ALA A 135 -42.04 -13.17 33.44
N HIS A 136 -41.13 -13.97 32.89
CA HIS A 136 -40.90 -15.35 33.32
C HIS A 136 -40.40 -15.43 34.76
N GLN A 137 -39.45 -14.58 35.15
CA GLN A 137 -38.96 -14.52 36.53
C GLN A 137 -40.07 -14.18 37.54
N ARG A 138 -40.91 -13.18 37.23
CA ARG A 138 -42.04 -12.81 38.10
C ARG A 138 -43.03 -13.95 38.24
N PHE A 139 -43.36 -14.60 37.11
CA PHE A 139 -44.23 -15.78 37.10
C PHE A 139 -43.70 -16.91 38.01
N LEU A 140 -42.39 -17.21 37.98
CA LEU A 140 -41.81 -18.21 38.87
C LEU A 140 -41.92 -17.81 40.35
N ALA A 141 -41.72 -16.54 40.68
CA ALA A 141 -41.83 -16.02 42.04
C ALA A 141 -43.27 -15.98 42.57
N GLU A 142 -44.25 -15.82 41.68
CA GLU A 142 -45.69 -15.82 42.02
C GLU A 142 -46.26 -17.23 42.13
N SER A 143 -45.66 -18.23 41.46
CA SER A 143 -46.22 -19.58 41.32
C SER A 143 -45.57 -20.66 42.18
N LEU A 144 -44.39 -20.39 42.77
CA LEU A 144 -43.59 -21.35 43.53
C LEU A 144 -43.09 -20.72 44.83
N GLU A 145 -42.79 -21.57 45.82
CA GLU A 145 -42.09 -21.13 47.02
C GLU A 145 -40.71 -20.54 46.67
N PRO A 146 -40.19 -19.55 47.42
CA PRO A 146 -39.01 -18.78 47.01
C PRO A 146 -37.77 -19.62 46.65
N ALA A 147 -37.50 -20.70 47.40
CA ALA A 147 -36.38 -21.60 47.13
C ALA A 147 -36.59 -22.42 45.83
N GLU A 148 -37.80 -22.90 45.59
CA GLU A 148 -38.15 -23.64 44.36
C GLU A 148 -38.15 -22.72 43.13
N ALA A 149 -38.61 -21.48 43.28
CA ALA A 149 -38.55 -20.46 42.24
C ALA A 149 -37.09 -20.14 41.84
N HIS A 150 -36.19 -20.04 42.82
CA HIS A 150 -34.76 -19.82 42.57
C HIS A 150 -34.10 -21.00 41.83
N ALA A 151 -34.36 -22.23 42.28
CA ALA A 151 -33.87 -23.43 41.62
C ALA A 151 -34.38 -23.55 40.17
N ALA A 152 -35.67 -23.27 39.95
CA ALA A 152 -36.28 -23.28 38.62
C ALA A 152 -35.66 -22.21 37.68
N LEU A 153 -35.39 -21.01 38.21
CA LEU A 153 -34.71 -19.95 37.46
C LEU A 153 -33.28 -20.35 37.05
N GLY A 154 -32.53 -21.00 37.95
CA GLY A 154 -31.19 -21.51 37.66
C GLY A 154 -31.17 -22.57 36.54
N ALA A 155 -32.11 -23.53 36.59
CA ALA A 155 -32.26 -24.54 35.55
C ALA A 155 -32.62 -23.93 34.18
N PHE A 156 -33.51 -22.93 34.19
CA PHE A 156 -33.90 -22.18 33.00
C PHE A 156 -32.74 -21.40 32.38
N LEU A 157 -31.96 -20.69 33.20
CA LEU A 157 -30.80 -19.92 32.72
C LEU A 157 -29.69 -20.81 32.18
N THR A 158 -29.44 -21.96 32.81
CA THR A 158 -28.45 -22.94 32.33
C THR A 158 -28.87 -23.51 30.96
N ALA A 159 -30.15 -23.86 30.80
CA ALA A 159 -30.71 -24.29 29.53
C ALA A 159 -30.63 -23.22 28.44
N TRP A 160 -30.88 -21.95 28.79
CA TRP A 160 -30.74 -20.83 27.87
C TRP A 160 -29.28 -20.60 27.48
N ALA A 161 -28.36 -20.69 28.43
CA ALA A 161 -26.93 -20.54 28.21
C ALA A 161 -26.39 -21.54 27.19
N ALA A 162 -26.80 -22.82 27.31
CA ALA A 162 -26.44 -23.89 26.38
C ALA A 162 -27.09 -23.78 24.98
N SER A 163 -28.04 -22.87 24.76
CA SER A 163 -28.67 -22.64 23.46
C SER A 163 -27.91 -21.61 22.60
N ALA A 164 -28.27 -21.48 21.32
CA ALA A 164 -27.68 -20.48 20.42
C ALA A 164 -28.14 -19.01 20.67
N ALA A 165 -29.08 -18.76 21.59
CA ALA A 165 -29.70 -17.44 21.76
C ALA A 165 -29.00 -16.54 22.78
N ASP A 166 -28.75 -15.27 22.44
CA ASP A 166 -28.11 -14.29 23.32
C ASP A 166 -28.70 -14.27 24.75
N LEU A 167 -27.83 -14.12 25.74
CA LEU A 167 -28.22 -13.96 27.14
C LEU A 167 -28.71 -12.54 27.44
N PRO A 168 -29.62 -12.34 28.41
CA PRO A 168 -30.10 -11.03 28.80
C PRO A 168 -29.03 -10.22 29.55
N ALA A 169 -28.88 -8.94 29.20
CA ALA A 169 -27.89 -8.04 29.81
C ALA A 169 -28.12 -7.82 31.33
N ASP A 170 -29.36 -7.92 31.81
CA ASP A 170 -29.72 -7.68 33.21
C ASP A 170 -29.80 -8.97 34.05
N LEU A 171 -29.16 -10.07 33.60
CA LEU A 171 -29.18 -11.38 34.24
C LEU A 171 -28.73 -11.35 35.70
N VAL A 172 -27.58 -10.73 36.01
CA VAL A 172 -27.03 -10.70 37.38
C VAL A 172 -28.00 -10.04 38.36
N ARG A 173 -28.59 -8.90 37.95
CA ARG A 173 -29.59 -8.17 38.74
C ARG A 173 -30.80 -9.04 39.08
N ARG A 174 -31.23 -9.86 38.13
CA ARG A 174 -32.39 -10.75 38.27
C ARG A 174 -32.09 -11.98 39.11
N VAL A 175 -30.95 -12.63 38.92
CA VAL A 175 -30.48 -13.73 39.78
C VAL A 175 -30.38 -13.25 41.22
N ARG A 176 -29.80 -12.07 41.46
CA ARG A 176 -29.71 -11.44 42.78
C ARG A 176 -31.07 -11.21 43.44
N ALA A 177 -32.06 -10.71 42.68
CA ALA A 177 -33.41 -10.53 43.20
C ALA A 177 -34.08 -11.86 43.60
N SER A 178 -33.86 -12.91 42.82
CA SER A 178 -34.38 -14.26 43.12
C SER A 178 -33.67 -14.91 44.31
N ALA A 179 -32.34 -14.82 44.39
CA ALA A 179 -31.55 -15.34 45.50
C ALA A 179 -31.95 -14.66 46.82
N LYS A 180 -32.11 -13.33 46.82
CA LYS A 180 -32.57 -12.56 47.98
C LYS A 180 -33.95 -13.01 48.46
N ALA A 181 -34.89 -13.28 47.54
CA ALA A 181 -36.22 -13.77 47.89
C ALA A 181 -36.16 -15.18 48.53
N ALA A 182 -35.23 -16.03 48.09
CA ALA A 182 -34.98 -17.36 48.64
C ALA A 182 -34.16 -17.38 49.94
N GLY A 183 -33.70 -16.23 50.44
CA GLY A 183 -32.88 -16.13 51.66
C GLY A 183 -31.39 -16.40 51.43
N HIS A 184 -30.93 -16.41 50.17
CA HIS A 184 -29.51 -16.58 49.84
C HIS A 184 -28.76 -15.24 49.72
N GLY A 185 -27.46 -15.28 50.01
CA GLY A 185 -26.55 -14.15 49.84
C GLY A 185 -25.88 -14.09 48.45
N ASP A 186 -24.93 -13.17 48.30
CA ASP A 186 -24.23 -12.94 47.02
C ASP A 186 -23.33 -14.12 46.59
N GLU A 187 -22.94 -15.01 47.51
CA GLU A 187 -22.22 -16.26 47.20
C GLU A 187 -23.02 -17.18 46.26
N GLU A 188 -24.32 -17.34 46.52
CA GLU A 188 -25.21 -18.13 45.66
C GLU A 188 -25.41 -17.47 44.30
N VAL A 189 -25.48 -16.14 44.27
CA VAL A 189 -25.56 -15.36 43.02
C VAL A 189 -24.31 -15.62 42.18
N ALA A 190 -23.12 -15.61 42.80
CA ALA A 190 -21.86 -15.90 42.14
C ALA A 190 -21.85 -17.32 41.55
N ARG A 191 -22.26 -18.33 42.34
CA ARG A 191 -22.32 -19.73 41.93
C ARG A 191 -23.21 -19.92 40.69
N VAL A 192 -24.41 -19.34 40.70
CA VAL A 192 -25.36 -19.46 39.57
C VAL A 192 -24.84 -18.71 38.35
N VAL A 193 -24.33 -17.49 38.51
CA VAL A 193 -23.80 -16.69 37.40
C VAL A 193 -22.58 -17.37 36.76
N ALA A 194 -21.65 -17.89 37.57
CA ALA A 194 -20.50 -18.65 37.08
C ALA A 194 -20.93 -19.90 36.31
N ALA A 195 -21.88 -20.69 36.84
CA ALA A 195 -22.38 -21.89 36.17
C ALA A 195 -23.04 -21.59 34.81
N VAL A 196 -23.79 -20.48 34.73
CA VAL A 196 -24.43 -20.02 33.50
C VAL A 196 -23.39 -19.56 32.47
N LEU A 197 -22.41 -18.75 32.88
CA LEU A 197 -21.37 -18.24 31.97
C LEU A 197 -20.39 -19.33 31.53
N ALA A 198 -20.08 -20.32 32.37
CA ALA A 198 -19.13 -21.39 32.06
C ALA A 198 -19.55 -22.28 30.87
N VAL A 199 -20.82 -22.25 30.48
CA VAL A 199 -21.36 -23.08 29.38
C VAL A 199 -21.67 -22.28 28.10
N THR A 200 -21.21 -21.01 28.00
CA THR A 200 -21.49 -20.13 26.84
C THR A 200 -20.38 -20.11 25.78
N ARG A 201 -19.69 -21.23 25.55
CA ARG A 201 -18.61 -21.34 24.56
C ARG A 201 -19.09 -20.98 23.14
N GLY A 202 -18.35 -20.11 22.45
CA GLY A 202 -18.62 -19.74 21.05
C GLY A 202 -19.94 -19.00 20.84
N LYS A 203 -20.38 -18.26 21.87
CA LYS A 203 -21.68 -17.57 21.89
C LYS A 203 -21.52 -16.08 22.11
N SER A 204 -22.50 -15.30 21.67
CA SER A 204 -22.58 -13.90 22.06
C SER A 204 -22.99 -13.71 23.51
N VAL A 205 -22.16 -12.98 24.25
CA VAL A 205 -22.40 -12.58 25.64
C VAL A 205 -22.33 -11.05 25.71
N PRO A 206 -23.37 -10.34 26.19
CA PRO A 206 -23.32 -8.87 26.27
C PRO A 206 -22.28 -8.36 27.27
N ASP A 207 -21.53 -7.32 26.92
CA ASP A 207 -20.54 -6.70 27.83
C ASP A 207 -21.18 -6.16 29.12
N ALA A 208 -22.44 -5.73 29.07
CA ALA A 208 -23.19 -5.30 30.24
C ALA A 208 -23.44 -6.45 31.23
N LEU A 209 -23.63 -7.68 30.74
CA LEU A 209 -23.74 -8.87 31.59
C LEU A 209 -22.39 -9.17 32.26
N LEU A 210 -21.31 -9.19 31.47
CA LEU A 210 -19.95 -9.43 31.98
C LEU A 210 -19.53 -8.40 33.03
N SER A 211 -19.78 -7.11 32.74
CA SER A 211 -19.50 -6.01 33.68
C SER A 211 -20.35 -6.08 34.95
N GLY A 212 -21.57 -6.62 34.87
CA GLY A 212 -22.39 -6.89 36.05
C GLY A 212 -21.94 -8.12 36.85
N ALA A 213 -21.35 -9.11 36.19
CA ALA A 213 -20.87 -10.35 36.81
C ALA A 213 -19.51 -10.17 37.51
N GLU A 214 -18.64 -9.33 36.96
CA GLU A 214 -17.28 -9.06 37.46
C GLU A 214 -17.23 -8.84 38.98
N PRO A 215 -17.95 -7.87 39.60
CA PRO A 215 -17.82 -7.62 41.05
C PRO A 215 -18.23 -8.80 41.93
N VAL A 216 -19.22 -9.57 41.47
CA VAL A 216 -19.77 -10.71 42.23
C VAL A 216 -18.81 -11.89 42.19
N LEU A 217 -18.25 -12.18 41.01
CA LEU A 217 -17.28 -13.27 40.84
C LEU A 217 -15.89 -12.95 41.41
N THR A 218 -15.53 -11.67 41.49
CA THR A 218 -14.32 -11.22 42.22
C THR A 218 -14.47 -11.45 43.72
N THR A 219 -15.64 -11.17 44.29
CA THR A 219 -15.89 -11.34 45.73
C THR A 219 -16.01 -12.82 46.10
N TYR A 220 -16.63 -13.63 45.24
CA TYR A 220 -16.82 -15.06 45.43
C TYR A 220 -16.31 -15.83 44.20
N PRO A 221 -15.01 -16.19 44.17
CA PRO A 221 -14.41 -16.89 43.05
C PRO A 221 -15.08 -18.25 42.74
N PRO A 222 -15.19 -18.64 41.47
CA PRO A 222 -15.77 -19.92 41.06
C PRO A 222 -14.86 -21.10 41.41
N THR A 223 -15.43 -22.31 41.45
CA THR A 223 -14.65 -23.55 41.54
C THR A 223 -13.84 -23.79 40.27
N ASP A 224 -12.76 -24.58 40.35
CA ASP A 224 -11.87 -24.85 39.22
C ASP A 224 -12.61 -25.42 37.98
N ASP A 225 -13.64 -26.26 38.17
CA ASP A 225 -14.46 -26.77 37.06
C ASP A 225 -15.23 -25.66 36.31
N LEU A 226 -15.77 -24.68 37.05
CA LEU A 226 -16.49 -23.55 36.47
C LEU A 226 -15.52 -22.54 35.86
N ALA A 227 -14.37 -22.32 36.53
CA ALA A 227 -13.28 -21.51 36.03
C ALA A 227 -12.74 -22.03 34.68
N ALA A 228 -12.59 -23.36 34.53
CA ALA A 228 -12.20 -23.99 33.28
C ALA A 228 -13.22 -23.72 32.16
N GLY A 229 -14.52 -23.76 32.45
CA GLY A 229 -15.56 -23.40 31.47
C GLY A 229 -15.54 -21.92 31.11
N LEU A 230 -15.35 -21.02 32.09
CA LEU A 230 -15.24 -19.57 31.87
C LEU A 230 -14.07 -19.19 30.96
N LEU A 231 -12.97 -19.94 31.05
CA LEU A 231 -11.76 -19.76 30.24
C LEU A 231 -11.98 -20.06 28.75
N GLU A 232 -12.97 -20.90 28.43
CA GLU A 232 -13.27 -21.36 27.06
C GLU A 232 -14.41 -20.56 26.39
N VAL A 233 -14.94 -19.51 27.03
CA VAL A 233 -16.14 -18.81 26.56
C VAL A 233 -15.94 -18.10 25.22
N PHE A 234 -14.87 -17.31 25.08
CA PHE A 234 -14.57 -16.44 23.92
C PHE A 234 -15.83 -15.78 23.31
N PRO A 235 -16.39 -14.73 23.96
CA PRO A 235 -17.62 -14.10 23.49
C PRO A 235 -17.55 -13.66 22.02
N GLU A 236 -18.57 -14.03 21.23
CA GLU A 236 -18.66 -13.66 19.82
C GLU A 236 -19.53 -12.40 19.62
N ARG A 237 -19.04 -11.43 18.83
CA ARG A 237 -19.71 -10.30 18.13
C ARG A 237 -18.71 -9.15 17.88
N ALA A 238 -19.19 -7.93 17.66
CA ALA A 238 -18.39 -6.71 17.57
C ALA A 238 -17.97 -6.23 18.98
N VAL A 239 -17.17 -7.06 19.66
CA VAL A 239 -16.53 -6.79 20.95
C VAL A 239 -15.02 -6.98 20.81
N ASP A 240 -14.25 -6.49 21.78
CA ASP A 240 -12.78 -6.63 21.85
C ASP A 240 -12.31 -7.72 22.84
N GLY A 241 -13.25 -8.38 23.52
CA GLY A 241 -12.96 -9.40 24.54
C GLY A 241 -12.60 -8.83 25.92
N GLY A 242 -12.50 -7.51 26.07
CA GLY A 242 -12.00 -6.86 27.29
C GLY A 242 -12.91 -7.06 28.51
N ALA A 243 -14.23 -6.98 28.35
CA ALA A 243 -15.17 -7.20 29.45
C ALA A 243 -15.11 -8.63 30.02
N TRP A 244 -14.88 -9.63 29.16
CA TRP A 244 -14.71 -11.02 29.60
C TRP A 244 -13.36 -11.22 30.27
N LEU A 245 -12.30 -10.63 29.72
CA LEU A 245 -10.98 -10.71 30.30
C LEU A 245 -10.93 -10.10 31.72
N ARG A 246 -11.61 -8.97 31.95
CA ARG A 246 -11.76 -8.38 33.30
C ARG A 246 -12.45 -9.31 34.28
N VAL A 247 -13.47 -10.07 33.85
CA VAL A 247 -14.08 -11.11 34.68
C VAL A 247 -13.06 -12.19 35.06
N LEU A 248 -12.31 -12.72 34.10
CA LEU A 248 -11.30 -13.76 34.36
C LEU A 248 -10.19 -13.29 35.32
N ILE A 249 -9.76 -12.03 35.17
CA ILE A 249 -8.77 -11.41 36.06
C ILE A 249 -9.37 -11.25 37.46
N GLY A 250 -10.57 -10.67 37.56
CA GLY A 250 -11.22 -10.38 38.83
C GLY A 250 -11.49 -11.63 39.67
N CYS A 251 -11.94 -12.73 39.05
CA CYS A 251 -12.24 -13.96 39.76
C CYS A 251 -11.04 -14.93 39.91
N GLY A 252 -9.82 -14.50 39.56
CA GLY A 252 -8.59 -15.26 39.79
C GLY A 252 -8.32 -16.40 38.81
N VAL A 253 -9.09 -16.53 37.73
CA VAL A 253 -8.87 -17.56 36.69
C VAL A 253 -7.51 -17.37 36.02
N THR A 254 -7.13 -16.13 35.73
CA THR A 254 -5.81 -15.85 35.13
C THR A 254 -4.67 -16.22 36.09
N GLY A 255 -4.83 -16.00 37.40
CA GLY A 255 -3.86 -16.45 38.41
C GLY A 255 -3.74 -17.98 38.44
N ALA A 256 -4.87 -18.70 38.33
CA ALA A 256 -4.85 -20.16 38.21
C ALA A 256 -4.16 -20.66 36.93
N MET A 257 -4.22 -19.89 35.83
CA MET A 257 -3.44 -20.16 34.62
C MET A 257 -1.95 -19.89 34.83
N GLU A 258 -1.58 -18.85 35.58
CA GLU A 258 -0.19 -18.54 35.91
C GLU A 258 0.45 -19.65 36.77
N ASP A 259 -0.31 -20.19 37.73
CA ASP A 259 0.16 -21.21 38.68
C ASP A 259 0.27 -22.63 38.12
N GLY A 260 -0.29 -22.92 36.93
CA GLY A 260 -0.36 -24.31 36.45
C GLY A 260 -1.68 -25.03 36.73
N ARG A 261 -2.52 -24.50 37.61
CA ARG A 261 -3.73 -25.18 38.09
C ARG A 261 -4.79 -25.31 37.00
N LEU A 262 -4.93 -24.30 36.15
CA LEU A 262 -5.79 -24.35 34.97
C LEU A 262 -4.95 -24.32 33.69
N VAL A 263 -5.30 -25.20 32.75
CA VAL A 263 -4.69 -25.27 31.42
C VAL A 263 -5.82 -25.22 30.39
N PRO A 264 -5.86 -24.20 29.50
CA PRO A 264 -6.87 -24.12 28.46
C PRO A 264 -6.80 -25.30 27.49
N GLU A 265 -7.90 -25.55 26.79
CA GLU A 265 -7.97 -26.61 25.79
C GLU A 265 -6.99 -26.35 24.64
N GLY A 266 -6.10 -27.32 24.38
CA GLY A 266 -5.05 -27.18 23.37
C GLY A 266 -3.89 -26.28 23.78
N GLY A 267 -3.79 -25.88 25.05
CA GLY A 267 -2.63 -25.21 25.61
C GLY A 267 -2.67 -23.68 25.60
N LEU A 268 -1.76 -23.06 26.35
CA LEU A 268 -1.67 -21.62 26.52
C LEU A 268 -1.36 -20.89 25.20
N HIS A 269 -0.48 -21.46 24.37
CA HIS A 269 -0.08 -20.87 23.09
C HIS A 269 -1.30 -20.74 22.14
N ARG A 270 -2.16 -21.76 22.09
CA ARG A 270 -3.36 -21.78 21.28
C ARG A 270 -4.41 -20.80 21.80
N TRP A 271 -4.63 -20.78 23.12
CA TRP A 271 -5.59 -19.85 23.74
C TRP A 271 -5.21 -18.40 23.46
N ALA A 272 -3.93 -18.06 23.65
CA ALA A 272 -3.38 -16.74 23.38
C ALA A 272 -3.50 -16.34 21.89
N GLY A 273 -3.10 -17.22 20.97
CA GLY A 273 -3.24 -16.97 19.52
C GLY A 273 -4.71 -16.86 19.09
N HIS A 274 -5.60 -17.64 19.70
CA HIS A 274 -7.03 -17.60 19.41
C HIS A 274 -7.68 -16.29 19.84
N PHE A 275 -7.27 -15.72 20.98
CA PHE A 275 -7.71 -14.39 21.42
C PHE A 275 -7.42 -13.32 20.34
N VAL A 276 -6.19 -13.30 19.83
CA VAL A 276 -5.77 -12.37 18.77
C VAL A 276 -6.57 -12.62 17.49
N HIS A 277 -6.71 -13.89 17.09
CA HIS A 277 -7.47 -14.29 15.90
C HIS A 277 -8.91 -13.77 15.92
N LEU A 278 -9.58 -13.84 17.07
CA LEU A 278 -10.97 -13.41 17.21
C LEU A 278 -11.12 -11.89 17.32
N TYR A 279 -10.24 -11.20 18.06
CA TYR A 279 -10.51 -9.83 18.51
C TYR A 279 -9.68 -8.74 17.83
N GLN A 280 -8.67 -9.06 17.01
CA GLN A 280 -7.87 -8.04 16.32
C GLN A 280 -8.68 -7.25 15.27
N TYR A 281 -9.77 -7.81 14.76
CA TYR A 281 -10.61 -7.18 13.73
C TYR A 281 -12.11 -7.25 14.08
N THR A 282 -12.83 -6.16 13.84
CA THR A 282 -14.27 -6.03 14.10
C THR A 282 -15.05 -5.54 12.89
N ARG A 283 -16.37 -5.80 12.87
CA ARG A 283 -17.25 -5.25 11.83
C ARG A 283 -17.53 -3.78 12.14
N ALA A 284 -17.30 -2.90 11.16
CA ALA A 284 -17.54 -1.47 11.31
C ALA A 284 -19.03 -1.12 11.14
N SER A 285 -19.48 -0.03 11.78
CA SER A 285 -20.88 0.42 11.77
C SER A 285 -21.39 0.82 10.38
N GLY A 286 -20.51 1.21 9.46
CA GLY A 286 -20.82 1.54 8.05
C GLY A 286 -20.69 0.38 7.06
N GLY A 287 -20.49 -0.86 7.54
CA GLY A 287 -20.13 -2.01 6.71
C GLY A 287 -18.61 -2.19 6.58
N GLY A 288 -18.18 -3.41 6.25
CA GLY A 288 -16.78 -3.80 6.16
C GLY A 288 -16.16 -4.25 7.49
N VAL A 289 -14.85 -4.53 7.45
CA VAL A 289 -14.04 -5.03 8.57
C VAL A 289 -12.92 -4.03 8.85
N ALA A 290 -12.77 -3.63 10.11
CA ALA A 290 -11.75 -2.71 10.58
C ALA A 290 -10.88 -3.36 11.65
N ARG A 291 -9.59 -3.01 11.66
CA ARG A 291 -8.65 -3.41 12.73
C ARG A 291 -8.95 -2.59 13.99
N GLN A 292 -8.89 -3.23 15.15
CA GLN A 292 -9.03 -2.59 16.46
C GLN A 292 -7.85 -2.97 17.36
N GLN A 293 -7.53 -2.10 18.32
CA GLN A 293 -6.52 -2.39 19.34
C GLN A 293 -7.08 -3.41 20.33
N LEU A 294 -6.25 -4.39 20.72
CA LEU A 294 -6.62 -5.32 21.78
C LEU A 294 -6.62 -4.62 23.17
N PRO A 295 -7.38 -5.13 24.16
CA PRO A 295 -7.41 -4.58 25.52
C PRO A 295 -6.01 -4.58 26.18
N THR A 296 -5.72 -3.58 27.01
CA THR A 296 -4.41 -3.47 27.70
C THR A 296 -4.22 -4.64 28.68
N GLU A 297 -5.32 -5.06 29.31
CA GLU A 297 -5.39 -6.20 30.21
C GLU A 297 -4.90 -7.50 29.54
N PHE A 298 -5.07 -7.63 28.22
CA PHE A 298 -4.56 -8.78 27.47
C PHE A 298 -3.04 -8.73 27.34
N LEU A 299 -2.49 -7.55 27.02
CA LEU A 299 -1.05 -7.35 26.93
C LEU A 299 -0.36 -7.60 28.29
N ASP A 300 -0.97 -7.13 29.37
CA ASP A 300 -0.48 -7.38 30.75
C ASP A 300 -0.53 -8.87 31.10
N LEU A 301 -1.61 -9.55 30.74
CA LEU A 301 -1.75 -10.99 30.96
C LEU A 301 -0.69 -11.81 30.20
N VAL A 302 -0.37 -11.44 28.96
CA VAL A 302 0.70 -12.10 28.19
C VAL A 302 2.03 -12.02 28.94
N GLY A 303 2.34 -10.86 29.54
CA GLY A 303 3.53 -10.69 30.38
C GLY A 303 3.54 -11.65 31.57
N ARG A 304 2.42 -11.79 32.29
CA ARG A 304 2.30 -12.71 33.44
C ARG A 304 2.37 -14.19 33.04
N LEU A 305 1.81 -14.56 31.88
CA LEU A 305 1.86 -15.92 31.36
C LEU A 305 3.21 -16.29 30.72
N GLY A 306 4.11 -15.32 30.53
CA GLY A 306 5.41 -15.48 29.87
C GLY A 306 6.25 -16.67 30.34
N PRO A 307 6.47 -16.88 31.65
CA PRO A 307 7.24 -18.03 32.15
C PRO A 307 6.67 -19.38 31.68
N ARG A 308 5.34 -19.53 31.64
CA ARG A 308 4.70 -20.77 31.18
C ARG A 308 4.71 -20.93 29.67
N LEU A 309 4.51 -19.84 28.93
CA LEU A 309 4.62 -19.85 27.46
C LEU A 309 6.03 -20.26 27.03
N ARG A 310 7.06 -19.74 27.70
CA ARG A 310 8.46 -20.14 27.52
C ARG A 310 8.72 -21.60 27.84
N ALA A 311 8.20 -22.08 28.98
CA ALA A 311 8.39 -23.46 29.40
C ALA A 311 7.72 -24.47 28.46
N ALA A 312 6.57 -24.11 27.87
CA ALA A 312 5.89 -24.96 26.89
C ALA A 312 6.65 -25.03 25.55
N GLY A 313 7.30 -23.95 25.13
CA GLY A 313 8.11 -23.89 23.90
C GLY A 313 7.32 -23.99 22.59
N GLU A 314 5.98 -24.03 22.66
CA GLU A 314 5.11 -24.11 21.48
C GLU A 314 4.88 -22.72 20.87
N PRO A 315 5.02 -22.56 19.55
CA PRO A 315 4.97 -21.24 18.92
C PRO A 315 3.54 -20.69 18.84
N VAL A 316 3.38 -19.41 19.17
CA VAL A 316 2.10 -18.70 19.13
C VAL A 316 1.83 -18.14 17.74
N THR A 317 0.64 -18.40 17.20
CA THR A 317 0.22 -17.85 15.89
C THR A 317 -0.51 -16.51 16.07
N LEU A 318 0.11 -15.40 15.67
CA LEU A 318 -0.43 -14.04 15.84
C LEU A 318 -0.87 -13.36 14.52
N HIS A 319 -0.53 -13.94 13.37
CA HIS A 319 -0.73 -13.30 12.06
C HIS A 319 -2.07 -13.63 11.39
N THR A 320 -2.86 -14.55 11.95
CA THR A 320 -4.14 -15.00 11.35
C THR A 320 -5.34 -14.34 12.03
N THR A 321 -6.44 -14.17 11.28
CA THR A 321 -7.62 -13.46 11.79
C THR A 321 -8.93 -14.12 11.35
N ARG A 322 -10.00 -13.90 12.11
CA ARG A 322 -11.35 -14.43 11.84
C ARG A 322 -11.97 -13.98 10.52
N HIS A 323 -11.47 -12.87 9.94
CA HIS A 323 -12.01 -12.25 8.73
C HIS A 323 -11.10 -12.44 7.51
N HIS A 324 -10.24 -13.47 7.52
CA HIS A 324 -9.31 -13.81 6.43
C HIS A 324 -8.26 -12.73 6.09
N HIS A 325 -8.08 -11.73 6.96
CA HIS A 325 -6.94 -10.83 6.90
C HIS A 325 -5.70 -11.50 7.51
N GLN A 326 -4.52 -11.14 7.03
CA GLN A 326 -3.23 -11.56 7.60
C GLN A 326 -2.41 -10.34 7.99
N GLY A 327 -1.72 -10.42 9.12
CA GLY A 327 -0.79 -9.38 9.57
C GLY A 327 -0.65 -9.30 11.09
N PHE A 328 0.50 -8.82 11.53
CA PHE A 328 0.81 -8.59 12.94
C PHE A 328 0.27 -7.24 13.43
N ASP A 329 -0.04 -7.19 14.72
CA ASP A 329 -0.19 -5.96 15.50
C ASP A 329 1.10 -5.75 16.28
N ALA A 330 1.72 -4.56 16.19
CA ALA A 330 3.02 -4.29 16.79
C ALA A 330 3.00 -4.40 18.32
N ASP A 331 1.95 -3.90 18.99
CA ASP A 331 1.84 -3.95 20.45
C ASP A 331 1.68 -5.40 20.93
N VAL A 332 0.90 -6.19 20.19
CA VAL A 332 0.68 -7.60 20.51
C VAL A 332 1.97 -8.39 20.32
N LEU A 333 2.63 -8.23 19.17
CA LEU A 333 3.87 -8.95 18.86
C LEU A 333 4.97 -8.59 19.88
N ASP A 334 5.13 -7.31 20.23
CA ASP A 334 6.07 -6.89 21.26
C ASP A 334 5.76 -7.53 22.63
N ALA A 335 4.49 -7.63 23.04
CA ALA A 335 4.14 -8.25 24.31
C ALA A 335 4.56 -9.73 24.39
N PHE A 336 4.38 -10.50 23.32
CA PHE A 336 4.81 -11.90 23.27
C PHE A 336 6.34 -12.04 23.26
N LEU A 337 7.03 -11.20 22.49
CA LEU A 337 8.50 -11.20 22.43
C LEU A 337 9.11 -10.78 23.78
N ALA A 338 8.55 -9.76 24.44
CA ALA A 338 8.96 -9.33 25.78
C ALA A 338 8.74 -10.42 26.84
N ALA A 339 7.69 -11.22 26.69
CA ALA A 339 7.43 -12.39 27.52
C ALA A 339 8.37 -13.58 27.21
N GLY A 340 9.14 -13.48 26.12
CA GLY A 340 10.05 -14.49 25.57
C GLY A 340 9.35 -15.67 24.91
N ALA A 341 8.07 -15.52 24.53
CA ALA A 341 7.33 -16.56 23.84
C ALA A 341 7.80 -16.70 22.38
N THR A 342 7.90 -17.93 21.89
CA THR A 342 8.17 -18.18 20.47
C THR A 342 6.93 -17.80 19.65
N VAL A 343 7.11 -17.03 18.58
CA VAL A 343 6.02 -16.62 17.67
C VAL A 343 6.25 -17.23 16.30
N VAL A 344 5.16 -17.69 15.66
CA VAL A 344 5.22 -18.17 14.27
C VAL A 344 5.53 -17.00 13.34
N ASP A 345 6.69 -17.05 12.67
CA ASP A 345 7.02 -16.16 11.57
C ASP A 345 6.60 -16.76 10.21
N PRO A 346 5.52 -16.27 9.58
CA PRO A 346 5.11 -16.67 8.23
C PRO A 346 6.03 -16.10 7.12
N GLY A 347 7.09 -15.38 7.49
CA GLY A 347 8.07 -14.78 6.57
C GLY A 347 7.89 -13.27 6.38
N PRO A 348 8.85 -12.61 5.71
CA PRO A 348 8.95 -11.14 5.58
C PRO A 348 7.77 -10.51 4.85
N ALA A 349 6.97 -11.32 4.17
CA ALA A 349 5.76 -10.89 3.50
C ALA A 349 4.65 -10.47 4.48
N THR A 350 4.61 -10.99 5.71
CA THR A 350 3.49 -10.64 6.59
C THR A 350 3.64 -9.24 7.16
N ARG A 351 2.69 -8.37 6.80
CA ARG A 351 2.67 -6.97 7.22
C ARG A 351 2.55 -6.83 8.74
N LEU A 352 3.17 -5.77 9.24
CA LEU A 352 3.06 -5.31 10.62
C LEU A 352 2.23 -4.02 10.65
N HIS A 353 1.43 -3.84 11.69
CA HIS A 353 0.70 -2.59 11.92
C HIS A 353 1.17 -1.91 13.19
N PHE A 354 1.69 -0.71 13.02
CA PHE A 354 2.12 0.20 14.07
C PHE A 354 1.00 1.20 14.38
N TRP A 355 0.71 1.48 15.65
CA TRP A 355 -0.38 2.38 16.05
C TRP A 355 0.06 3.86 16.16
N GLY A 356 1.36 4.17 16.06
CA GLY A 356 1.87 5.54 16.26
C GLY A 356 1.76 5.96 17.70
N ASP A 357 1.34 7.20 17.95
CA ASP A 357 1.12 7.75 19.29
C ASP A 357 0.06 7.00 20.11
N ARG A 358 -0.76 6.17 19.44
CA ARG A 358 -1.74 5.29 20.10
C ARG A 358 -1.16 3.94 20.52
N SER A 359 0.09 3.63 20.18
CA SER A 359 0.75 2.38 20.58
C SER A 359 0.82 2.32 22.10
N ARG A 360 0.46 1.18 22.68
CA ARG A 360 0.36 1.01 24.14
C ARG A 360 1.67 0.50 24.76
N ARG A 361 2.68 0.22 23.94
CA ARG A 361 3.97 -0.33 24.34
C ARG A 361 5.10 0.48 23.71
N ASP A 362 6.29 0.36 24.29
CA ASP A 362 7.53 1.01 23.83
C ASP A 362 8.17 0.30 22.63
N LEU A 363 7.69 -0.91 22.31
CA LEU A 363 8.11 -1.75 21.20
C LEU A 363 9.59 -2.19 21.28
N THR A 364 10.17 -2.19 22.49
CA THR A 364 11.59 -2.49 22.70
C THR A 364 11.94 -3.94 22.38
N ALA A 365 11.11 -4.90 22.78
CA ALA A 365 11.37 -6.32 22.54
C ALA A 365 11.17 -6.70 21.06
N LEU A 366 10.18 -6.09 20.41
CA LEU A 366 9.95 -6.22 18.97
C LEU A 366 11.10 -5.64 18.15
N ALA A 367 11.61 -4.47 18.53
CA ALA A 367 12.71 -3.83 17.84
C ALA A 367 14.04 -4.60 17.98
N ALA A 368 14.24 -5.28 19.12
CA ALA A 368 15.44 -6.09 19.36
C ALA A 368 15.40 -7.48 18.69
N ASP A 369 14.26 -7.91 18.16
CA ASP A 369 14.13 -9.22 17.53
C ASP A 369 14.77 -9.24 16.12
N PRO A 370 15.67 -10.20 15.81
CA PRO A 370 16.36 -10.23 14.51
C PRO A 370 15.45 -10.44 13.30
N ALA A 371 14.29 -11.10 13.45
CA ALA A 371 13.38 -11.40 12.33
C ALA A 371 12.32 -10.31 12.15
N PHE A 372 11.86 -9.71 13.25
CA PHE A 372 10.77 -8.74 13.26
C PHE A 372 11.23 -7.28 13.41
N GLY A 373 12.40 -7.01 13.98
CA GLY A 373 13.00 -5.67 14.13
C GLY A 373 13.11 -4.90 12.80
N PRO A 374 13.70 -5.49 11.74
CA PRO A 374 13.74 -4.85 10.42
C PRO A 374 12.34 -4.53 9.85
N ARG A 375 11.33 -5.34 10.18
CA ARG A 375 9.93 -5.10 9.76
C ARG A 375 9.31 -3.94 10.51
N LEU A 376 9.60 -3.82 11.80
CA LEU A 376 9.17 -2.67 12.59
C LEU A 376 9.81 -1.39 12.08
N GLU A 377 11.13 -1.36 11.88
CA GLU A 377 11.85 -0.20 11.33
C GLU A 377 11.23 0.22 9.98
N GLY A 378 11.07 -0.72 9.04
CA GLY A 378 10.48 -0.43 7.74
C GLY A 378 9.03 0.09 7.82
N THR A 379 8.21 -0.48 8.72
CA THR A 379 6.82 -0.05 8.94
C THR A 379 6.73 1.35 9.54
N VAL A 380 7.60 1.67 10.50
CA VAL A 380 7.67 2.98 11.14
C VAL A 380 8.21 4.02 10.15
N HIS A 381 9.29 3.67 9.43
CA HIS A 381 9.89 4.53 8.41
C HIS A 381 8.89 4.89 7.30
N ALA A 382 8.07 3.94 6.87
CA ALA A 382 7.05 4.19 5.83
C ALA A 382 6.09 5.33 6.18
N ARG A 383 5.83 5.62 7.45
CA ARG A 383 4.97 6.77 7.87
C ARG A 383 5.59 8.14 7.63
N LEU A 384 6.89 8.20 7.34
CA LEU A 384 7.58 9.42 6.93
C LEU A 384 7.46 9.65 5.42
N LEU A 385 7.05 8.64 4.66
CA LEU A 385 6.88 8.69 3.21
C LEU A 385 5.49 9.24 2.83
N PRO A 386 5.32 9.81 1.62
CA PRO A 386 4.02 10.26 1.16
C PRO A 386 3.08 9.07 0.91
N ASP A 387 2.03 8.94 1.72
CA ASP A 387 1.14 7.76 1.68
C ASP A 387 0.15 7.73 0.50
N ARG A 388 -0.09 8.84 -0.22
CA ARG A 388 -1.13 8.95 -1.28
C ARG A 388 -0.84 10.01 -2.35
N TRP A 389 -1.51 9.89 -3.50
CA TRP A 389 -1.55 10.92 -4.53
C TRP A 389 -2.09 12.25 -3.97
N GLY A 390 -1.29 13.31 -4.02
CA GLY A 390 -1.59 14.61 -3.39
C GLY A 390 -1.17 14.75 -1.91
N ALA A 391 -0.51 13.76 -1.31
CA ALA A 391 0.04 13.86 0.03
C ALA A 391 1.21 14.88 0.11
N PRO A 392 1.45 15.50 1.29
CA PRO A 392 2.59 16.40 1.49
C PRO A 392 3.93 15.70 1.18
N ALA A 393 4.97 16.51 1.00
CA ALA A 393 6.34 16.01 0.82
C ALA A 393 6.78 15.11 2.00
N ARG A 394 7.77 14.24 1.74
CA ARG A 394 8.42 13.35 2.73
C ARG A 394 8.74 14.13 4.01
N ARG A 395 8.40 13.57 5.17
CA ARG A 395 8.76 14.16 6.47
C ARG A 395 10.24 13.87 6.75
N PRO A 396 11.04 14.86 7.22
CA PRO A 396 12.43 14.61 7.60
C PRO A 396 12.51 13.72 8.85
N GLY A 397 13.61 12.97 8.96
CA GLY A 397 13.90 12.05 10.05
C GLY A 397 13.89 10.58 9.64
N SER A 398 14.03 9.71 10.64
CA SER A 398 14.09 8.25 10.50
C SER A 398 13.08 7.58 11.45
N ALA A 399 13.08 6.25 11.53
CA ALA A 399 12.26 5.55 12.51
C ALA A 399 12.59 5.97 13.97
N VAL A 400 13.85 6.37 14.26
CA VAL A 400 14.27 6.94 15.55
C VAL A 400 13.48 8.21 15.89
N THR A 401 13.13 9.02 14.88
CA THR A 401 12.36 10.25 15.05
C THR A 401 10.94 9.96 15.56
N LEU A 402 10.37 8.80 15.22
CA LEU A 402 9.03 8.39 15.64
C LEU A 402 9.04 7.51 16.90
N LEU A 403 10.15 6.83 17.18
CA LEU A 403 10.35 5.99 18.37
C LEU A 403 11.68 6.35 19.06
N PRO A 404 11.80 7.55 19.67
CA PRO A 404 13.02 7.97 20.32
C PRO A 404 13.33 7.11 21.55
N GLY A 405 14.62 6.78 21.75
CA GLY A 405 15.09 5.99 22.90
C GLY A 405 14.99 4.47 22.74
N ASN A 406 14.46 3.96 21.62
CA ASN A 406 14.43 2.53 21.33
C ASN A 406 15.74 2.08 20.64
N GLU A 407 16.59 1.35 21.37
CA GLU A 407 17.91 0.91 20.89
C GLU A 407 17.84 -0.05 19.69
N GLY A 408 16.83 -0.93 19.64
CA GLY A 408 16.64 -1.84 18.51
C GLY A 408 16.31 -1.09 17.22
N ILE A 409 15.47 -0.05 17.31
CA ILE A 409 15.21 0.85 16.18
C ILE A 409 16.47 1.62 15.78
N ALA A 410 17.24 2.12 16.75
CA ALA A 410 18.49 2.81 16.45
C ALA A 410 19.48 1.90 15.71
N GLN A 411 19.60 0.63 16.11
CA GLN A 411 20.44 -0.37 15.44
C GLN A 411 19.99 -0.64 14.00
N GLU A 412 18.69 -0.86 13.75
CA GLU A 412 18.17 -1.08 12.40
C GLU A 412 18.30 0.16 11.51
N VAL A 413 18.11 1.36 12.07
CA VAL A 413 18.40 2.61 11.37
C VAL A 413 19.90 2.76 11.09
N ALA A 414 20.78 2.32 11.99
CA ALA A 414 22.22 2.30 11.76
C ALA A 414 22.58 1.41 10.56
N VAL A 415 21.96 0.22 10.45
CA VAL A 415 22.13 -0.68 9.30
C VAL A 415 21.66 -0.02 7.99
N ARG A 416 20.51 0.67 8.00
CA ARG A 416 20.02 1.44 6.85
C ARG A 416 20.99 2.56 6.47
N VAL A 417 21.40 3.37 7.43
CA VAL A 417 22.31 4.50 7.21
C VAL A 417 23.68 4.02 6.73
N GLY A 418 24.21 2.93 7.30
CA GLY A 418 25.45 2.30 6.85
C GLY A 418 25.39 1.93 5.37
N ARG A 419 24.33 1.23 4.94
CA ARG A 419 24.13 0.91 3.51
C ARG A 419 24.08 2.13 2.60
N LEU A 420 23.48 3.23 3.05
CA LEU A 420 23.45 4.48 2.28
C LEU A 420 24.83 5.13 2.21
N VAL A 421 25.60 5.14 3.30
CA VAL A 421 26.98 5.65 3.29
C VAL A 421 27.88 4.78 2.40
N ASP A 422 27.73 3.45 2.46
CA ASP A 422 28.42 2.52 1.57
C ASP A 422 28.06 2.78 0.10
N ALA A 423 26.80 3.08 -0.20
CA ALA A 423 26.37 3.45 -1.55
C ALA A 423 26.99 4.78 -2.03
N VAL A 424 27.17 5.77 -1.14
CA VAL A 424 27.91 7.00 -1.45
C VAL A 424 29.39 6.69 -1.73
N GLY A 425 29.99 5.77 -0.97
CA GLY A 425 31.41 5.44 -1.04
C GLY A 425 31.81 4.48 -2.17
N GLY A 426 30.95 3.53 -2.53
CA GLY A 426 31.28 2.41 -3.41
C GLY A 426 30.09 1.88 -4.23
N GLY A 427 28.96 2.58 -4.22
CA GLY A 427 27.82 2.28 -5.08
C GLY A 427 27.99 2.75 -6.52
N GLY A 428 26.90 2.98 -7.24
CA GLY A 428 26.91 3.66 -8.53
C GLY A 428 26.63 5.16 -8.37
N MET A 429 26.89 5.98 -9.38
CA MET A 429 26.83 7.44 -9.26
C MET A 429 25.41 7.93 -9.05
N ALA A 430 24.42 7.39 -9.77
CA ALA A 430 23.03 7.72 -9.52
C ALA A 430 22.57 7.19 -8.13
N GLY A 431 23.02 6.00 -7.73
CA GLY A 431 22.79 5.47 -6.38
C GLY A 431 23.39 6.33 -5.28
N ALA A 432 24.59 6.88 -5.47
CA ALA A 432 25.25 7.78 -4.53
C ALA A 432 24.50 9.12 -4.40
N GLU A 433 23.98 9.66 -5.50
CA GLU A 433 23.12 10.85 -5.48
C GLU A 433 21.80 10.61 -4.72
N GLU A 434 21.13 9.48 -4.97
CA GLU A 434 19.91 9.10 -4.25
C GLU A 434 20.20 8.85 -2.76
N ALA A 435 21.27 8.11 -2.46
CA ALA A 435 21.66 7.79 -1.08
C ALA A 435 22.02 9.04 -0.29
N LEU A 436 22.74 9.99 -0.90
CA LEU A 436 23.08 11.25 -0.25
C LEU A 436 21.85 12.13 -0.01
N ALA A 437 20.93 12.22 -0.98
CA ALA A 437 19.67 12.94 -0.81
C ALA A 437 18.80 12.31 0.30
N GLU A 438 18.82 10.98 0.43
CA GLU A 438 18.16 10.28 1.51
C GLU A 438 18.83 10.55 2.87
N LEU A 439 20.16 10.46 2.96
CA LEU A 439 20.91 10.77 4.18
C LEU A 439 20.67 12.20 4.68
N GLU A 440 20.63 13.19 3.78
CA GLU A 440 20.29 14.59 4.11
C GLU A 440 18.90 14.72 4.76
N THR A 441 17.98 13.80 4.44
CA THR A 441 16.62 13.73 4.98
C THR A 441 16.54 12.92 6.28
N LEU A 442 17.29 11.80 6.37
CA LEU A 442 17.26 10.87 7.51
C LEU A 442 17.98 11.42 8.75
N LEU A 443 19.13 12.08 8.56
CA LEU A 443 20.01 12.51 9.63
C LEU A 443 19.53 13.80 10.30
N ASP A 444 18.39 13.70 10.97
CA ASP A 444 17.93 14.69 11.92
C ASP A 444 18.64 14.53 13.29
N ARG A 445 18.46 15.50 14.19
CA ARG A 445 19.16 15.49 15.49
C ARG A 445 18.90 14.22 16.30
N PRO A 446 17.64 13.73 16.48
CA PRO A 446 17.38 12.45 17.14
C PRO A 446 18.17 11.29 16.55
N THR A 447 18.22 11.18 15.23
CA THR A 447 18.95 10.10 14.55
C THR A 447 20.46 10.24 14.76
N VAL A 448 21.02 11.45 14.60
CA VAL A 448 22.47 11.69 14.82
C VAL A 448 22.88 11.35 16.25
N THR A 449 22.09 11.76 17.25
CA THR A 449 22.36 11.45 18.66
C THR A 449 22.27 9.96 18.94
N ALA A 450 21.27 9.26 18.38
CA ALA A 450 21.06 7.83 18.62
C ALA A 450 22.13 6.94 17.97
N LEU A 451 22.65 7.32 16.80
CA LEU A 451 23.61 6.49 16.07
C LEU A 451 25.01 6.55 16.67
N GLY A 452 25.47 7.73 17.12
CA GLY A 452 26.84 7.92 17.63
C GLY A 452 27.92 7.64 16.57
N GLY A 453 28.98 8.46 16.50
CA GLY A 453 30.10 8.21 15.56
C GLY A 453 29.76 8.29 14.06
N ILE A 454 28.51 8.55 13.68
CA ILE A 454 28.08 8.72 12.27
C ILE A 454 28.82 9.86 11.57
N GLY A 455 29.30 10.85 12.33
CA GLY A 455 30.18 11.90 11.82
C GLY A 455 31.46 11.34 11.20
N ASP A 456 32.14 10.42 11.88
CA ASP A 456 33.39 9.80 11.43
C ASP A 456 33.15 8.92 10.21
N VAL A 457 32.08 8.11 10.25
CA VAL A 457 31.67 7.25 9.11
C VAL A 457 31.38 8.08 7.86
N LEU A 458 30.69 9.22 8.02
CA LEU A 458 30.49 10.14 6.90
C LEU A 458 31.79 10.78 6.44
N ALA A 459 32.73 11.09 7.33
CA ALA A 459 34.01 11.71 7.01
C ALA A 459 34.86 10.81 6.09
N ASP A 460 34.90 9.52 6.40
CA ASP A 460 35.69 8.50 5.70
C ASP A 460 35.11 8.09 4.33
N ALA A 461 33.81 8.31 4.12
CA ALA A 461 33.17 8.08 2.83
C ALA A 461 33.65 9.06 1.76
N SER A 462 33.82 8.56 0.53
CA SER A 462 34.25 9.36 -0.63
C SER A 462 33.56 8.92 -1.91
N ALA A 463 33.08 9.87 -2.70
CA ALA A 463 32.44 9.60 -3.99
C ALA A 463 33.38 8.95 -5.03
N GLY A 464 34.69 8.87 -4.77
CA GLY A 464 35.67 8.30 -5.70
C GLY A 464 35.42 6.83 -6.03
N GLY A 465 34.95 6.03 -5.06
CA GLY A 465 34.59 4.63 -5.33
C GLY A 465 33.33 4.50 -6.18
N ALA A 466 32.33 5.36 -5.97
CA ALA A 466 31.12 5.39 -6.79
C ALA A 466 31.37 5.86 -8.23
N LEU A 467 32.26 6.85 -8.40
CA LEU A 467 32.78 7.28 -9.70
C LEU A 467 33.44 6.10 -10.43
N ARG A 468 34.39 5.42 -9.76
CA ARG A 468 35.10 4.27 -10.34
C ARG A 468 34.15 3.17 -10.79
N ARG A 469 33.21 2.76 -9.92
CA ARG A 469 32.27 1.67 -10.21
C ARG A 469 31.38 2.02 -11.40
N SER A 470 30.87 3.25 -11.46
CA SER A 470 30.00 3.68 -12.58
C SER A 470 30.72 3.67 -13.92
N LEU A 471 31.97 4.15 -13.95
CA LEU A 471 32.79 4.12 -15.16
C LEU A 471 33.12 2.67 -15.57
N ALA A 472 33.46 1.81 -14.60
CA ALA A 472 33.85 0.42 -14.85
C ALA A 472 32.66 -0.52 -15.13
N ALA A 473 31.43 -0.15 -14.73
CA ALA A 473 30.21 -0.91 -14.97
C ALA A 473 29.56 -0.57 -16.31
N GLY A 474 29.87 0.59 -16.90
CA GLY A 474 29.42 0.97 -18.24
C GLY A 474 28.61 2.26 -18.24
N LEU A 475 28.89 3.12 -19.21
CA LEU A 475 28.12 4.30 -19.53
C LEU A 475 27.31 4.07 -20.81
N PRO A 476 26.05 4.55 -20.89
CA PRO A 476 25.27 4.46 -22.12
C PRO A 476 25.93 5.21 -23.28
N GLU A 477 26.73 6.24 -23.00
CA GLU A 477 27.46 7.04 -23.99
C GLU A 477 28.60 6.26 -24.70
N GLU A 478 28.97 5.08 -24.19
CA GLU A 478 29.88 4.15 -24.86
C GLU A 478 29.23 3.47 -26.08
N LEU A 479 27.90 3.49 -26.14
CA LEU A 479 27.11 2.97 -27.25
C LEU A 479 26.74 4.08 -28.23
N ALA A 480 26.61 3.73 -29.49
CA ALA A 480 26.27 4.65 -30.56
C ALA A 480 25.34 4.02 -31.59
N TRP A 481 24.52 4.88 -32.19
CA TRP A 481 23.85 4.62 -33.46
C TRP A 481 24.09 5.84 -34.37
N PRO A 482 25.20 5.84 -35.14
CA PRO A 482 25.63 7.03 -35.87
C PRO A 482 24.57 7.64 -36.80
N ALA A 483 23.83 6.80 -37.53
CA ALA A 483 22.77 7.27 -38.42
C ALA A 483 21.61 7.96 -37.66
N LEU A 484 21.26 7.47 -36.47
CA LEU A 484 20.22 8.05 -35.64
C LEU A 484 20.69 9.35 -34.96
N GLU A 485 21.95 9.39 -34.51
CA GLU A 485 22.56 10.59 -33.93
C GLU A 485 22.59 11.75 -34.93
N ALA A 486 22.98 11.49 -36.19
CA ALA A 486 22.92 12.49 -37.26
C ALA A 486 21.50 13.03 -37.48
N VAL A 487 20.48 12.17 -37.41
CA VAL A 487 19.08 12.60 -37.50
C VAL A 487 18.69 13.51 -36.33
N TYR A 488 19.12 13.20 -35.10
CA TYR A 488 18.87 14.09 -33.96
C TYR A 488 19.55 15.46 -34.11
N GLU A 489 20.77 15.50 -34.64
CA GLU A 489 21.47 16.75 -34.93
C GLU A 489 20.72 17.60 -35.96
N GLU A 490 20.16 16.98 -37.02
CA GLU A 490 19.33 17.66 -38.01
C GLU A 490 18.06 18.27 -37.38
N PHE A 491 17.35 17.50 -36.53
CA PHE A 491 16.15 18.01 -35.84
C PHE A 491 16.49 19.18 -34.90
N ALA A 492 17.62 19.14 -34.21
CA ALA A 492 18.07 20.23 -33.35
C ALA A 492 18.41 21.49 -34.17
N ALA A 493 19.15 21.34 -35.26
CA ALA A 493 19.50 22.45 -36.15
C ALA A 493 18.27 23.12 -36.78
N ASP A 494 17.29 22.33 -37.22
CA ASP A 494 16.02 22.82 -37.77
C ASP A 494 15.22 23.61 -36.72
N ALA A 495 15.20 23.14 -35.46
CA ALA A 495 14.54 23.83 -34.35
C ALA A 495 15.22 25.16 -34.00
N ASP A 496 16.55 25.19 -33.94
CA ASP A 496 17.30 26.41 -33.64
C ASP A 496 17.13 27.46 -34.76
N ALA A 497 17.10 27.01 -36.03
CA ALA A 497 16.80 27.89 -37.16
C ALA A 497 15.38 28.47 -37.08
N ALA A 498 14.39 27.68 -36.64
CA ALA A 498 13.02 28.14 -36.44
C ALA A 498 12.90 29.16 -35.28
N ASP A 499 13.58 28.92 -34.15
CA ASP A 499 13.65 29.85 -33.02
C ASP A 499 14.31 31.18 -33.43
N HIS A 500 15.41 31.12 -34.19
CA HIS A 500 16.06 32.30 -34.72
C HIS A 500 15.16 33.08 -35.70
N ALA A 501 14.46 32.39 -36.60
CA ALA A 501 13.52 33.03 -37.52
C ALA A 501 12.32 33.67 -36.78
N ALA A 502 11.79 33.01 -35.75
CA ALA A 502 10.73 33.55 -34.91
C ALA A 502 11.21 34.76 -34.10
N GLY A 503 12.44 34.71 -33.56
CA GLY A 503 13.09 35.84 -32.88
C GLY A 503 13.32 37.04 -33.82
N ASP A 504 13.73 36.80 -35.06
CA ASP A 504 13.90 37.84 -36.09
C ASP A 504 12.56 38.42 -36.57
N VAL A 505 11.48 37.63 -36.60
CA VAL A 505 10.12 38.12 -36.87
C VAL A 505 9.61 38.94 -35.69
N ALA A 506 9.83 38.49 -34.45
CA ALA A 506 9.47 39.22 -33.24
C ALA A 506 10.25 40.54 -33.12
N ASP A 507 11.56 40.56 -33.42
CA ASP A 507 12.37 41.79 -33.45
C ASP A 507 11.93 42.71 -34.61
N ARG A 508 11.57 42.17 -35.80
CA ARG A 508 10.98 42.97 -36.89
C ARG A 508 9.60 43.52 -36.56
N THR A 509 8.77 42.78 -35.84
CA THR A 509 7.43 43.20 -35.41
C THR A 509 7.55 44.23 -34.29
N ALA A 510 8.48 44.05 -33.35
CA ALA A 510 8.83 45.04 -32.33
C ALA A 510 9.42 46.31 -32.94
N ARG A 511 10.24 46.21 -34.00
CA ARG A 511 10.75 47.37 -34.76
C ARG A 511 9.66 48.06 -35.59
N ALA A 512 8.69 47.32 -36.12
CA ALA A 512 7.52 47.88 -36.81
C ALA A 512 6.57 48.58 -35.82
N GLU A 513 6.38 48.03 -34.61
CA GLU A 513 5.60 48.65 -33.54
C GLU A 513 6.35 49.80 -32.84
N ALA A 514 7.68 49.79 -32.80
CA ALA A 514 8.51 50.89 -32.32
C ALA A 514 8.58 52.05 -33.33
N ALA A 515 8.47 51.75 -34.63
CA ALA A 515 8.30 52.78 -35.67
C ALA A 515 6.94 53.51 -35.58
N ASP A 516 5.94 52.89 -34.94
CA ASP A 516 4.61 53.48 -34.66
C ASP A 516 4.54 54.14 -33.26
N ARG A 517 5.56 53.96 -32.41
CA ARG A 517 5.66 54.52 -31.05
C ARG A 517 6.83 55.47 -30.84
N ALA A 518 7.22 56.21 -31.88
CA ALA A 518 8.18 57.32 -31.74
C ALA A 518 7.55 58.56 -31.05
N THR A 519 7.12 58.41 -29.79
CA THR A 519 7.07 59.47 -28.77
C THR A 519 7.18 58.85 -27.37
N GLY A 520 8.33 59.08 -26.72
CA GLY A 520 8.50 58.84 -25.28
C GLY A 520 9.66 57.92 -24.93
N ALA A 521 10.79 58.52 -24.61
CA ALA A 521 11.96 57.88 -24.03
C ALA A 521 11.72 57.46 -22.57
N ASP A 522 12.16 56.27 -22.17
CA ASP A 522 13.16 56.12 -21.12
C ASP A 522 13.76 54.70 -21.11
N ALA A 523 15.05 54.60 -20.80
CA ALA A 523 15.84 53.38 -20.73
C ALA A 523 16.66 53.45 -19.42
N THR A 524 16.66 52.49 -18.49
CA THR A 524 17.38 51.20 -18.56
C THR A 524 17.43 50.60 -17.15
N GLY A 525 17.53 49.27 -17.04
CA GLY A 525 17.95 48.54 -15.83
C GLY A 525 17.83 47.02 -16.03
N PRO A 526 18.88 46.20 -15.80
CA PRO A 526 19.08 44.96 -16.54
C PRO A 526 18.32 43.77 -15.95
N GLY A 527 17.45 43.17 -16.77
CA GLY A 527 16.86 41.86 -16.51
C GLY A 527 17.92 40.77 -16.67
N ARG A 528 18.28 40.10 -15.58
CA ARG A 528 18.99 38.83 -15.62
C ARG A 528 18.19 37.86 -16.50
N SER A 529 18.81 37.37 -17.57
CA SER A 529 18.26 36.35 -18.45
C SER A 529 17.86 35.11 -17.64
N HIS A 530 16.57 34.80 -17.62
CA HIS A 530 16.04 33.49 -17.25
C HIS A 530 16.37 32.45 -18.36
N ALA A 531 17.65 32.29 -18.67
CA ALA A 531 18.17 31.23 -19.52
C ALA A 531 18.72 30.11 -18.64
N ALA A 532 17.82 29.45 -17.88
CA ALA A 532 18.13 28.25 -17.10
C ALA A 532 16.82 27.61 -16.60
N ASP A 533 15.96 27.12 -17.50
CA ASP A 533 14.99 26.04 -17.20
C ASP A 533 14.21 25.63 -18.47
N GLU A 534 14.90 25.23 -19.55
CA GLU A 534 14.23 24.52 -20.65
C GLU A 534 14.07 23.03 -20.32
N PRO A 535 12.95 22.38 -20.69
CA PRO A 535 12.75 20.97 -20.41
C PRO A 535 13.78 20.12 -21.15
N VAL A 536 14.49 19.28 -20.39
CA VAL A 536 15.49 18.29 -20.85
C VAL A 536 14.85 17.33 -21.86
N GLY A 537 15.00 17.57 -23.16
CA GLY A 537 14.52 16.69 -24.22
C GLY A 537 15.29 16.95 -25.51
N LEU A 538 15.30 15.99 -26.44
CA LEU A 538 15.89 16.19 -27.76
C LEU A 538 15.16 17.32 -28.47
N ARG A 539 15.83 18.45 -28.69
CA ARG A 539 15.27 19.61 -29.38
C ARG A 539 14.74 19.20 -30.76
N GLY A 540 13.56 19.72 -31.14
CA GLY A 540 12.91 19.41 -32.42
C GLY A 540 12.19 18.05 -32.50
N VAL A 541 12.43 17.11 -31.59
CA VAL A 541 11.82 15.77 -31.62
C VAL A 541 10.56 15.73 -30.74
N ALA A 542 9.43 15.36 -31.34
CA ALA A 542 8.15 15.24 -30.65
C ALA A 542 7.93 13.84 -30.05
N GLY A 543 8.41 12.79 -30.72
CA GLY A 543 8.35 11.40 -30.25
C GLY A 543 8.94 10.41 -31.26
N VAL A 544 8.76 9.12 -30.97
CA VAL A 544 9.20 8.00 -31.83
C VAL A 544 8.11 6.93 -31.97
N THR A 545 8.14 6.19 -33.08
CA THR A 545 7.37 4.94 -33.25
C THR A 545 8.28 3.81 -33.73
N CYS A 546 7.83 2.58 -33.52
CA CYS A 546 8.64 1.39 -33.73
C CYS A 546 8.05 0.52 -34.86
N THR A 547 8.94 0.08 -35.76
CA THR A 547 8.71 -0.95 -36.78
C THR A 547 10.02 -1.74 -36.94
N TRP A 548 10.31 -2.66 -36.02
CA TRP A 548 11.57 -3.41 -35.94
C TRP A 548 12.05 -3.92 -37.31
N PRO A 549 13.32 -3.64 -37.72
CA PRO A 549 14.37 -2.93 -36.97
C PRO A 549 14.44 -1.40 -37.21
N VAL A 550 13.41 -0.80 -37.80
CA VAL A 550 13.32 0.63 -38.16
C VAL A 550 12.70 1.46 -37.03
N LEU A 551 13.42 2.48 -36.58
CA LEU A 551 12.92 3.49 -35.64
C LEU A 551 12.48 4.73 -36.43
N THR A 552 11.24 5.17 -36.22
CA THR A 552 10.75 6.42 -36.83
C THR A 552 10.85 7.55 -35.82
N VAL A 553 11.68 8.55 -36.10
CA VAL A 553 11.80 9.80 -35.33
C VAL A 553 10.95 10.86 -35.99
N PHE A 554 10.09 11.54 -35.23
CA PHE A 554 9.24 12.58 -35.79
C PHE A 554 9.20 13.84 -34.92
N GLY A 555 9.23 14.99 -35.59
CA GLY A 555 8.97 16.32 -35.03
C GLY A 555 7.55 16.76 -35.34
N ARG A 556 7.30 18.07 -35.39
CA ARG A 556 5.95 18.62 -35.64
C ARG A 556 5.52 18.55 -37.12
N ASP A 557 6.47 18.60 -38.03
CA ASP A 557 6.25 18.77 -39.48
C ASP A 557 7.07 17.80 -40.35
N ARG A 558 7.92 16.97 -39.74
CA ARG A 558 8.86 16.06 -40.41
C ARG A 558 9.00 14.76 -39.64
N ALA A 559 9.18 13.66 -40.38
CA ALA A 559 9.58 12.36 -39.83
C ALA A 559 10.73 11.74 -40.64
N VAL A 560 11.53 10.92 -39.98
CA VAL A 560 12.66 10.18 -40.56
C VAL A 560 12.65 8.75 -40.03
N ALA A 561 12.71 7.77 -40.93
CA ALA A 561 12.81 6.36 -40.61
C ALA A 561 14.26 5.90 -40.71
N VAL A 562 14.80 5.34 -39.62
CA VAL A 562 16.22 5.01 -39.47
C VAL A 562 16.37 3.52 -39.12
N ASP A 563 17.21 2.81 -39.86
CA ASP A 563 17.62 1.44 -39.59
C ASP A 563 19.10 1.41 -39.11
N PRO A 564 19.64 0.25 -38.68
CA PRO A 564 21.03 0.16 -38.21
C PRO A 564 22.10 0.58 -39.22
N ASP A 565 21.79 0.53 -40.51
CA ASP A 565 22.73 0.76 -41.62
C ASP A 565 22.56 2.15 -42.26
N GLY A 566 21.49 2.88 -41.96
CA GLY A 566 21.25 4.23 -42.46
C GLY A 566 19.78 4.69 -42.41
N VAL A 567 19.50 5.75 -43.15
CA VAL A 567 18.15 6.32 -43.28
C VAL A 567 17.38 5.55 -44.36
N ARG A 568 16.20 5.01 -44.02
CA ARG A 568 15.27 4.34 -44.94
C ARG A 568 14.42 5.31 -45.74
N GLY A 569 14.11 6.46 -45.15
CA GLY A 569 13.29 7.49 -45.79
C GLY A 569 12.99 8.66 -44.86
N SER A 570 12.46 9.73 -45.42
CA SER A 570 11.96 10.88 -44.66
C SER A 570 10.75 11.49 -45.36
N CYS A 571 9.89 12.17 -44.60
CA CYS A 571 8.74 12.88 -45.15
C CYS A 571 8.50 14.19 -44.40
N ARG A 572 7.82 15.13 -45.07
CA ARG A 572 7.19 16.29 -44.43
C ARG A 572 5.68 16.09 -44.38
N PHE A 573 5.05 16.60 -43.34
CA PHE A 573 3.60 16.51 -43.14
C PHE A 573 3.07 17.74 -42.40
N SER A 574 1.75 17.85 -42.28
CA SER A 574 1.10 18.91 -41.52
C SER A 574 0.05 18.30 -40.60
N VAL A 575 0.12 18.65 -39.32
CA VAL A 575 -0.88 18.29 -38.29
C VAL A 575 -1.43 19.57 -37.67
N PRO A 576 -2.70 19.60 -37.21
CA PRO A 576 -3.26 20.77 -36.55
C PRO A 576 -2.44 21.22 -35.33
N GLU A 577 -2.24 22.53 -35.19
CA GLU A 577 -1.43 23.12 -34.11
C GLU A 577 -1.95 22.78 -32.71
N ASP A 578 -3.25 22.58 -32.56
CA ASP A 578 -3.92 22.29 -31.29
C ASP A 578 -4.22 20.80 -31.07
N ALA A 579 -3.74 19.92 -31.95
CA ALA A 579 -3.92 18.48 -31.82
C ALA A 579 -3.24 17.97 -30.54
N PRO A 580 -4.00 17.47 -29.54
CA PRO A 580 -3.44 16.97 -28.27
C PRO A 580 -2.49 15.78 -28.44
N GLN A 581 -2.63 15.01 -29.52
CA GLN A 581 -1.83 13.82 -29.79
C GLN A 581 -1.66 13.61 -31.29
N PHE A 582 -0.47 13.17 -31.69
CA PHE A 582 -0.16 12.72 -33.05
C PHE A 582 0.98 11.69 -33.03
N ALA A 583 1.04 10.85 -34.07
CA ALA A 583 2.04 9.81 -34.25
C ALA A 583 2.34 9.62 -35.74
N VAL A 584 3.57 9.19 -36.06
CA VAL A 584 4.00 8.90 -37.43
C VAL A 584 4.65 7.53 -37.48
N HIS A 585 4.14 6.63 -38.31
CA HIS A 585 4.61 5.26 -38.44
C HIS A 585 5.20 5.02 -39.83
N TYR A 586 6.41 4.47 -39.89
CA TYR A 586 6.97 3.94 -41.14
C TYR A 586 6.33 2.60 -41.49
N VAL A 587 5.79 2.50 -42.72
CA VAL A 587 5.08 1.33 -43.23
C VAL A 587 5.48 1.08 -44.67
N GLY A 588 6.25 0.01 -44.94
CA GLY A 588 6.52 -0.48 -46.30
C GLY A 588 7.07 0.57 -47.28
N GLY A 589 7.89 1.51 -46.82
CA GLY A 589 8.44 2.60 -47.65
C GLY A 589 7.66 3.92 -47.64
N SER A 590 6.48 3.98 -47.02
CA SER A 590 5.71 5.22 -46.82
C SER A 590 5.54 5.55 -45.33
N PHE A 591 4.92 6.69 -45.03
CA PHE A 591 4.66 7.16 -43.66
C PHE A 591 3.16 7.38 -43.43
N LEU A 592 2.62 6.72 -42.42
CA LEU A 592 1.26 6.93 -41.93
C LEU A 592 1.29 7.95 -40.79
N VAL A 593 0.70 9.12 -41.02
CA VAL A 593 0.60 10.20 -40.04
C VAL A 593 -0.80 10.20 -39.45
N SER A 594 -0.92 10.20 -38.13
CA SER A 594 -2.22 10.21 -37.43
C SER A 594 -2.25 11.25 -36.32
N TRP A 595 -3.43 11.83 -36.05
CA TRP A 595 -3.64 12.76 -34.95
C TRP A 595 -5.09 12.74 -34.46
N THR A 596 -5.32 13.24 -33.25
CA THR A 596 -6.66 13.40 -32.68
C THR A 596 -6.99 14.88 -32.59
N ALA A 597 -8.15 15.30 -33.12
CA ALA A 597 -8.58 16.70 -33.06
C ALA A 597 -9.26 17.03 -31.71
N LYS A 598 -9.06 18.25 -31.21
CA LYS A 598 -9.56 18.72 -29.90
C LYS A 598 -11.06 19.08 -29.90
N THR A 599 -11.61 19.48 -31.04
CA THR A 599 -13.02 19.91 -31.20
C THR A 599 -13.60 19.40 -32.52
N GLY A 600 -14.77 18.74 -32.45
CA GLY A 600 -15.52 18.24 -33.60
C GLY A 600 -16.70 17.34 -33.20
N PRO A 601 -17.73 17.17 -34.06
CA PRO A 601 -18.94 16.39 -33.72
C PRO A 601 -18.68 14.87 -33.57
N ARG A 602 -17.51 14.38 -33.99
CA ARG A 602 -16.98 13.04 -33.67
C ARG A 602 -15.46 13.18 -33.42
N PRO A 603 -15.00 13.27 -32.16
CA PRO A 603 -13.57 13.30 -31.84
C PRO A 603 -12.98 11.90 -32.04
N GLY A 604 -12.73 11.54 -33.31
CA GLY A 604 -12.00 10.33 -33.70
C GLY A 604 -10.63 10.70 -34.26
N PRO A 605 -9.69 9.74 -34.32
CA PRO A 605 -8.39 9.96 -34.94
C PRO A 605 -8.56 10.17 -36.45
N THR A 606 -7.81 11.12 -37.00
CA THR A 606 -7.66 11.35 -38.44
C THR A 606 -6.27 10.84 -38.85
N ALA A 607 -6.17 10.23 -40.03
CA ALA A 607 -4.90 9.79 -40.59
C ALA A 607 -4.75 10.20 -42.06
N ILE A 608 -3.50 10.37 -42.48
CA ILE A 608 -3.08 10.61 -43.87
C ILE A 608 -1.87 9.73 -44.19
N TRP A 609 -1.73 9.38 -45.46
CA TRP A 609 -0.47 8.88 -45.99
C TRP A 609 0.37 10.06 -46.47
N ALA A 610 1.65 10.12 -46.09
CA ALA A 610 2.50 11.28 -46.39
C ALA A 610 2.74 11.49 -47.91
N ASP A 611 2.57 10.43 -48.72
CA ASP A 611 2.60 10.47 -50.18
C ASP A 611 1.25 10.85 -50.82
N ARG A 612 0.16 10.94 -50.03
CA ARG A 612 -1.18 11.38 -50.43
C ARG A 612 -1.81 12.31 -49.36
N PRO A 613 -1.21 13.47 -49.06
CA PRO A 613 -1.67 14.36 -48.00
C PRO A 613 -3.09 14.92 -48.24
N GLU A 614 -3.57 14.91 -49.49
CA GLU A 614 -4.90 15.36 -49.91
C GLU A 614 -6.03 14.36 -49.63
N GLU A 615 -5.72 13.15 -49.17
CA GLU A 615 -6.68 12.06 -48.92
C GLU A 615 -6.77 11.66 -47.43
N PRO A 616 -7.23 12.55 -46.52
CA PRO A 616 -7.41 12.19 -45.11
C PRO A 616 -8.56 11.20 -44.92
N PHE A 617 -8.36 10.25 -44.03
CA PHE A 617 -9.35 9.24 -43.67
C PHE A 617 -9.48 9.08 -42.15
N THR A 618 -10.56 8.42 -41.72
CA THR A 618 -10.77 8.05 -40.32
C THR A 618 -10.51 6.55 -40.17
N PRO A 619 -9.44 6.13 -39.49
CA PRO A 619 -9.13 4.71 -39.26
C PRO A 619 -10.23 4.02 -38.47
N GLU A 620 -10.53 2.77 -38.84
CA GLU A 620 -11.41 1.90 -38.06
C GLU A 620 -10.70 1.36 -36.81
N GLU A 621 -9.41 1.01 -36.96
CA GLU A 621 -8.52 0.57 -35.90
C GLU A 621 -7.54 1.68 -35.53
N SER A 622 -7.69 2.23 -34.34
CA SER A 622 -6.83 3.30 -33.83
C SER A 622 -6.01 2.92 -32.62
N GLY A 623 -6.14 1.67 -32.16
CA GLY A 623 -5.53 1.19 -30.92
C GLY A 623 -4.00 1.35 -30.90
N GLY A 624 -3.33 1.07 -32.01
CA GLY A 624 -1.88 1.18 -32.16
C GLY A 624 -1.39 2.44 -32.87
N LEU A 625 -2.27 3.41 -33.13
CA LEU A 625 -1.92 4.73 -33.70
C LEU A 625 -1.41 5.69 -32.61
N VAL A 626 -0.44 5.22 -31.83
CA VAL A 626 0.12 5.93 -30.69
C VAL A 626 1.64 6.00 -30.79
N PRO A 627 2.26 7.10 -30.29
CA PRO A 627 3.70 7.15 -30.14
C PRO A 627 4.16 6.18 -29.05
N PHE A 628 5.43 5.77 -29.09
CA PHE A 628 6.02 5.00 -28.00
C PHE A 628 5.88 5.77 -26.67
N GLY A 629 5.38 5.07 -25.65
CA GLY A 629 5.03 5.64 -24.36
C GLY A 629 5.37 4.76 -23.16
N GLY A 630 6.14 3.68 -23.36
CA GLY A 630 6.58 2.74 -22.32
C GLY A 630 6.19 1.30 -22.63
N SER A 631 6.21 0.42 -21.63
CA SER A 631 5.83 -0.99 -21.77
C SER A 631 4.37 -1.19 -22.15
N LEU A 632 3.47 -0.33 -21.65
CA LEU A 632 2.03 -0.40 -21.93
C LEU A 632 1.62 0.21 -23.29
N ASP A 633 2.38 1.20 -23.77
CA ASP A 633 2.11 1.93 -25.01
C ASP A 633 3.32 1.74 -25.95
N GLY A 634 3.27 0.71 -26.78
CA GLY A 634 4.33 0.31 -27.69
C GLY A 634 5.11 -0.95 -27.28
N ALA A 635 4.70 -1.69 -26.25
CA ALA A 635 5.11 -3.08 -25.98
C ALA A 635 6.63 -3.36 -26.13
N TYR A 636 7.45 -2.57 -25.43
CA TYR A 636 8.93 -2.64 -25.48
C TYR A 636 9.56 -2.37 -26.88
N GLY A 637 8.77 -2.05 -27.91
CA GLY A 637 9.21 -1.63 -29.23
C GLY A 637 9.30 -2.73 -30.30
N PHE A 638 8.77 -3.93 -30.04
CA PHE A 638 8.90 -5.10 -30.91
C PHE A 638 7.80 -5.24 -31.99
N GLN A 639 7.32 -4.15 -32.60
CA GLN A 639 6.37 -4.29 -33.72
C GLN A 639 7.11 -4.54 -35.02
N PHE A 640 6.83 -5.64 -35.73
CA PHE A 640 7.65 -6.09 -36.86
C PHE A 640 7.25 -5.48 -38.22
N GLU A 641 8.25 -5.23 -39.07
CA GLU A 641 8.04 -5.16 -40.52
C GLU A 641 7.61 -6.53 -41.07
N THR A 642 6.85 -6.56 -42.16
CA THR A 642 6.53 -7.82 -42.83
C THR A 642 7.76 -8.46 -43.47
N ALA A 643 7.75 -9.78 -43.61
CA ALA A 643 8.89 -10.53 -44.17
C ALA A 643 9.25 -10.15 -45.62
N ASP A 644 8.31 -9.55 -46.36
CA ASP A 644 8.52 -9.02 -47.72
C ASP A 644 8.97 -7.54 -47.75
N GLY A 645 9.12 -6.88 -46.59
CA GLY A 645 9.47 -5.46 -46.47
C GLY A 645 8.40 -4.48 -46.94
N GLY A 646 7.20 -4.97 -47.25
CA GLY A 646 6.14 -4.19 -47.90
C GLY A 646 5.06 -3.65 -46.95
N GLY A 647 5.20 -3.83 -45.64
CA GLY A 647 4.17 -3.49 -44.66
C GLY A 647 4.63 -3.59 -43.21
N ARG A 648 3.71 -3.32 -42.29
CA ARG A 648 3.93 -3.37 -40.84
C ARG A 648 2.89 -4.27 -40.18
N HIS A 649 3.30 -5.15 -39.28
CA HIS A 649 2.39 -5.96 -38.47
C HIS A 649 1.66 -5.09 -37.44
N GLY A 650 0.32 -5.08 -37.50
CA GLY A 650 -0.54 -4.51 -36.46
C GLY A 650 -0.67 -5.47 -35.29
N GLY A 651 -0.91 -6.76 -35.57
CA GLY A 651 -1.07 -7.83 -34.60
C GLY A 651 -1.95 -8.99 -35.10
N HIS A 652 -3.08 -8.70 -35.75
CA HIS A 652 -3.86 -9.71 -36.53
C HIS A 652 -4.03 -9.35 -38.00
N ARG A 653 -3.42 -8.25 -38.42
CA ARG A 653 -3.40 -7.77 -39.79
C ARG A 653 -2.10 -7.04 -40.07
N VAL A 654 -1.79 -6.90 -41.35
CA VAL A 654 -0.70 -6.05 -41.82
C VAL A 654 -1.27 -4.74 -42.34
N THR A 655 -0.67 -3.64 -41.96
CA THR A 655 -0.88 -2.32 -42.58
C THR A 655 0.06 -2.19 -43.78
N ARG A 656 -0.48 -1.88 -44.95
CA ARG A 656 0.26 -1.60 -46.20
C ARG A 656 0.11 -0.13 -46.61
N PRO A 657 1.05 0.43 -47.39
CA PRO A 657 0.89 1.78 -47.94
C PRO A 657 -0.43 1.97 -48.69
N GLY A 658 -1.21 2.99 -48.31
CA GLY A 658 -2.52 3.29 -48.90
C GLY A 658 -3.72 2.67 -48.17
N ASP A 659 -3.51 1.77 -47.21
CA ASP A 659 -4.60 1.19 -46.43
C ASP A 659 -5.27 2.26 -45.55
N THR A 660 -6.60 2.19 -45.42
CA THR A 660 -7.39 3.13 -44.60
C THR A 660 -7.88 2.56 -43.28
N VAL A 661 -7.58 1.29 -43.00
CA VAL A 661 -8.12 0.56 -41.85
C VAL A 661 -7.47 0.98 -40.53
N GLY A 662 -6.16 1.24 -40.53
CA GLY A 662 -5.39 1.67 -39.35
C GLY A 662 -4.46 0.59 -38.76
N ILE A 663 -4.12 0.73 -37.48
CA ILE A 663 -3.23 -0.15 -36.72
C ILE A 663 -3.98 -0.66 -35.48
N ASP A 664 -4.03 -1.99 -35.33
CA ASP A 664 -4.69 -2.64 -34.19
C ASP A 664 -3.88 -2.50 -32.88
N ARG A 665 -4.45 -2.98 -31.76
CA ARG A 665 -3.89 -2.81 -30.41
C ARG A 665 -3.08 -4.02 -29.91
N ASP A 666 -2.77 -4.97 -30.78
CA ASP A 666 -2.11 -6.22 -30.41
C ASP A 666 -0.59 -6.08 -30.55
N GLU A 667 -0.08 -5.15 -29.73
CA GLU A 667 1.28 -4.60 -29.82
C GLU A 667 2.38 -5.54 -29.31
N LEU A 668 2.05 -6.58 -28.52
CA LEU A 668 3.02 -7.57 -28.05
C LEU A 668 3.32 -8.53 -29.21
N GLN A 669 4.53 -8.48 -29.74
CA GLN A 669 4.95 -9.38 -30.82
C GLN A 669 6.30 -10.03 -30.52
N LEU A 670 6.48 -11.28 -30.95
CA LEU A 670 7.70 -12.07 -30.84
C LEU A 670 8.02 -12.72 -32.19
N GLY A 671 9.29 -12.84 -32.57
CA GLY A 671 9.70 -13.44 -33.84
C GLY A 671 10.94 -14.33 -33.71
N ASP A 672 10.82 -15.61 -34.11
CA ASP A 672 11.94 -16.57 -34.13
C ASP A 672 12.69 -16.61 -35.49
N GLY A 673 12.41 -15.63 -36.36
CA GLY A 673 12.90 -15.58 -37.74
C GLY A 673 12.07 -16.39 -38.75
N THR A 674 11.18 -17.28 -38.29
CA THR A 674 10.29 -18.08 -39.16
C THR A 674 8.81 -17.83 -38.89
N ARG A 675 8.46 -17.57 -37.63
CA ARG A 675 7.11 -17.37 -37.12
C ARG A 675 7.07 -16.07 -36.33
N ILE A 676 5.90 -15.43 -36.37
CA ILE A 676 5.59 -14.24 -35.58
C ILE A 676 4.42 -14.60 -34.66
N TRP A 677 4.60 -14.40 -33.36
CA TRP A 677 3.53 -14.53 -32.36
C TRP A 677 3.03 -13.16 -31.95
N THR A 678 1.73 -13.03 -31.75
CA THR A 678 1.11 -11.76 -31.37
C THR A 678 0.21 -11.93 -30.14
N ASN A 679 0.11 -10.87 -29.33
CA ASN A 679 -0.78 -10.77 -28.18
C ASN A 679 -1.10 -9.31 -27.83
N ALA A 680 -1.99 -9.08 -26.85
CA ALA A 680 -2.30 -7.75 -26.32
C ALA A 680 -1.74 -7.58 -24.91
N VAL A 681 -1.41 -6.35 -24.56
CA VAL A 681 -1.18 -5.93 -23.17
C VAL A 681 -2.46 -6.19 -22.36
N TYR A 682 -2.34 -6.79 -21.17
CA TYR A 682 -3.45 -7.32 -20.36
C TYR A 682 -4.28 -8.43 -21.05
N GLY A 683 -3.78 -8.99 -22.15
CA GLY A 683 -4.42 -10.04 -22.91
C GLY A 683 -4.41 -11.36 -22.14
N ARG A 684 -5.59 -11.88 -21.79
CA ARG A 684 -5.73 -13.21 -21.14
C ARG A 684 -5.77 -14.38 -22.14
N ARG A 685 -5.48 -14.13 -23.41
CA ARG A 685 -5.52 -15.13 -24.49
C ARG A 685 -4.14 -15.79 -24.66
N PRO A 686 -4.08 -17.05 -25.12
CA PRO A 686 -2.82 -17.66 -25.53
C PRO A 686 -2.18 -16.86 -26.68
N TRP A 687 -0.86 -16.98 -26.82
CA TRP A 687 -0.14 -16.44 -27.96
C TRP A 687 -0.62 -17.09 -29.26
N GLU A 688 -0.83 -16.29 -30.30
CA GLU A 688 -1.29 -16.74 -31.61
C GLU A 688 -0.20 -16.50 -32.65
N VAL A 689 -0.01 -17.45 -33.56
CA VAL A 689 0.92 -17.27 -34.69
C VAL A 689 0.18 -16.61 -35.83
N VAL A 690 0.81 -15.63 -36.48
CA VAL A 690 0.31 -14.99 -37.69
C VAL A 690 1.19 -15.34 -38.89
N ASP A 691 0.61 -15.24 -40.09
CA ASP A 691 1.36 -15.32 -41.33
C ASP A 691 2.36 -14.15 -41.45
N PRO A 692 3.67 -14.40 -41.67
CA PRO A 692 4.68 -13.34 -41.67
C PRO A 692 4.55 -12.25 -42.74
N VAL A 693 3.73 -12.47 -43.78
CA VAL A 693 3.56 -11.53 -44.92
C VAL A 693 2.17 -10.88 -44.90
N THR A 694 1.12 -11.64 -44.60
CA THR A 694 -0.28 -11.18 -44.63
C THR A 694 -0.81 -10.76 -43.26
N GLY A 695 -0.23 -11.27 -42.17
CA GLY A 695 -0.69 -11.05 -40.79
C GLY A 695 -1.91 -11.88 -40.40
N GLU A 696 -2.41 -12.76 -41.29
CA GLU A 696 -3.58 -13.59 -40.99
C GLU A 696 -3.31 -14.56 -39.82
N PRO A 697 -4.20 -14.64 -38.81
CA PRO A 697 -4.04 -15.54 -37.69
C PRO A 697 -4.07 -17.01 -38.13
N ARG A 698 -3.08 -17.78 -37.70
CA ARG A 698 -2.98 -19.24 -37.90
C ARG A 698 -3.40 -20.04 -36.65
N GLY A 699 -3.80 -19.34 -35.58
CA GLY A 699 -4.34 -19.91 -34.35
C GLY A 699 -3.32 -19.99 -33.20
N ALA A 700 -3.84 -20.34 -32.02
CA ALA A 700 -3.06 -20.46 -30.78
C ALA A 700 -1.94 -21.49 -30.91
N THR A 701 -0.70 -21.04 -30.70
CA THR A 701 0.49 -21.88 -30.80
C THR A 701 1.42 -21.57 -29.62
N PRO A 702 1.95 -22.60 -28.91
CA PRO A 702 2.90 -22.38 -27.84
C PRO A 702 4.14 -21.60 -28.31
N LEU A 703 4.70 -20.80 -27.41
CA LEU A 703 5.99 -20.14 -27.61
C LEU A 703 7.13 -21.17 -27.66
N PRO A 704 8.25 -20.86 -28.35
CA PRO A 704 9.48 -21.66 -28.24
C PRO A 704 9.99 -21.69 -26.79
N ASP A 705 10.80 -22.71 -26.47
CA ASP A 705 11.36 -22.91 -25.12
C ASP A 705 11.98 -21.62 -24.56
N PHE A 706 12.80 -20.93 -25.34
CA PHE A 706 13.18 -19.55 -25.04
C PHE A 706 12.37 -18.59 -25.92
N PRO A 707 11.64 -17.61 -25.36
CA PRO A 707 11.55 -17.25 -23.93
C PRO A 707 10.37 -17.91 -23.19
N GLY A 708 9.62 -18.82 -23.81
CA GLY A 708 8.31 -19.28 -23.36
C GLY A 708 8.26 -20.33 -22.25
N ARG A 709 9.41 -20.90 -21.84
CA ARG A 709 9.49 -21.96 -20.83
C ARG A 709 8.96 -21.45 -19.48
N PRO A 710 7.98 -22.13 -18.84
CA PRO A 710 7.54 -21.77 -17.49
C PRO A 710 8.67 -22.01 -16.48
N ALA A 711 8.54 -21.42 -15.29
CA ALA A 711 9.46 -21.71 -14.18
C ALA A 711 9.44 -23.21 -13.83
N SER A 712 10.61 -23.77 -13.55
CA SER A 712 10.75 -25.16 -13.10
C SER A 712 9.99 -25.39 -11.79
N THR A 713 9.02 -26.31 -11.81
CA THR A 713 8.26 -26.71 -10.61
C THR A 713 9.05 -27.65 -9.69
N HIS A 714 10.26 -28.05 -10.07
CA HIS A 714 11.11 -28.94 -9.29
C HIS A 714 12.29 -28.15 -8.70
N PRO A 715 12.20 -27.70 -7.43
CA PRO A 715 13.21 -26.81 -6.84
C PRO A 715 14.60 -27.45 -6.74
N ALA A 716 14.71 -28.78 -6.74
CA ALA A 716 16.03 -29.44 -6.76
C ALA A 716 16.72 -29.41 -8.15
N ARG A 717 15.99 -29.10 -9.22
CA ARG A 717 16.54 -29.06 -10.59
C ARG A 717 17.03 -27.66 -10.95
N GLU A 718 16.23 -26.65 -10.66
CA GLU A 718 16.57 -25.24 -10.83
C GLU A 718 16.12 -24.46 -9.57
N PRO A 719 16.93 -24.47 -8.48
CA PRO A 719 16.57 -23.82 -7.22
C PRO A 719 16.31 -22.32 -7.36
N SER A 720 16.89 -21.70 -8.39
CA SER A 720 16.73 -20.29 -8.72
C SER A 720 15.33 -19.91 -9.21
N GLU A 721 14.58 -20.86 -9.76
CA GLU A 721 13.24 -20.62 -10.33
C GLU A 721 12.10 -21.00 -9.37
N ALA A 722 12.41 -21.47 -8.16
CA ALA A 722 11.42 -21.91 -7.19
C ALA A 722 10.40 -20.79 -6.86
N ASP A 723 9.11 -21.13 -6.96
CA ASP A 723 7.97 -20.24 -6.73
C ASP A 723 7.91 -19.00 -7.64
N LEU A 724 8.65 -18.98 -8.77
CA LEU A 724 8.55 -17.93 -9.78
C LEU A 724 7.48 -18.23 -10.83
N THR A 725 7.02 -17.19 -11.53
CA THR A 725 6.03 -17.22 -12.62
C THR A 725 6.58 -16.47 -13.82
N LEU A 726 6.25 -16.92 -15.04
CA LEU A 726 6.70 -16.29 -16.28
C LEU A 726 6.00 -14.94 -16.50
N ALA A 727 6.79 -13.89 -16.76
CA ALA A 727 6.30 -12.55 -17.11
C ALA A 727 5.86 -12.52 -18.58
N HIS A 728 4.66 -13.03 -18.88
CA HIS A 728 4.19 -13.19 -20.26
C HIS A 728 4.19 -11.89 -21.11
N GLU A 729 4.05 -10.72 -20.48
CA GLU A 729 4.00 -9.42 -21.18
C GLU A 729 5.38 -8.78 -21.39
N ALA A 730 6.43 -9.27 -20.72
CA ALA A 730 7.79 -8.71 -20.76
C ALA A 730 8.81 -9.66 -21.43
N LEU A 731 8.32 -10.57 -22.27
CA LEU A 731 9.17 -11.47 -23.05
C LEU A 731 9.63 -10.77 -24.32
N HIS A 732 10.88 -11.01 -24.72
CA HIS A 732 11.43 -10.49 -25.96
C HIS A 732 12.01 -11.62 -26.81
N LEU A 733 11.74 -11.58 -28.11
CA LEU A 733 12.35 -12.46 -29.10
C LEU A 733 12.24 -11.80 -30.48
N ALA A 734 13.36 -11.60 -31.17
CA ALA A 734 13.37 -11.04 -32.51
C ALA A 734 14.57 -11.55 -33.33
N PRO A 735 14.45 -11.63 -34.68
CA PRO A 735 15.60 -11.84 -35.55
C PRO A 735 16.50 -10.59 -35.54
N LEU A 736 17.81 -10.83 -35.44
CA LEU A 736 18.82 -9.79 -35.49
C LEU A 736 19.10 -9.41 -36.97
N PRO A 737 19.13 -8.11 -37.32
CA PRO A 737 19.45 -7.68 -38.69
C PRO A 737 20.82 -8.17 -39.17
N ALA A 738 20.90 -8.52 -40.46
CA ALA A 738 22.12 -9.02 -41.07
C ALA A 738 23.30 -8.06 -40.88
N GLY A 739 24.48 -8.59 -40.56
CA GLY A 739 25.70 -7.78 -40.33
C GLY A 739 25.86 -7.26 -38.89
N THR A 740 24.88 -7.48 -38.01
CA THR A 740 25.00 -7.22 -36.58
C THR A 740 25.28 -8.54 -35.85
N THR A 741 26.37 -8.64 -35.09
CA THR A 741 26.74 -9.86 -34.34
C THR A 741 26.98 -9.62 -32.85
N ASP A 742 27.31 -8.39 -32.46
CA ASP A 742 27.75 -8.05 -31.10
C ASP A 742 26.73 -7.11 -30.42
N SER A 743 25.55 -7.65 -30.13
CA SER A 743 24.48 -6.91 -29.45
C SER A 743 24.81 -6.70 -27.96
N PRO A 744 24.64 -5.48 -27.40
CA PRO A 744 24.98 -5.20 -26.00
C PRO A 744 24.04 -5.91 -25.01
N LEU A 745 22.88 -6.38 -25.45
CA LEU A 745 21.93 -7.15 -24.63
C LEU A 745 22.03 -8.66 -24.83
N GLY A 746 22.96 -9.11 -25.69
CA GLY A 746 23.17 -10.52 -26.03
C GLY A 746 22.48 -10.93 -27.31
N SER A 747 23.11 -11.86 -28.04
CA SER A 747 22.51 -12.50 -29.21
C SER A 747 22.99 -13.94 -29.32
N ARG A 748 22.20 -14.79 -29.97
CA ARG A 748 22.53 -16.20 -30.20
C ARG A 748 21.83 -16.70 -31.45
N ASP A 749 22.55 -17.41 -32.32
CA ASP A 749 22.01 -18.05 -33.53
C ASP A 749 21.21 -17.08 -34.44
N GLY A 750 21.61 -15.81 -34.49
CA GLY A 750 20.93 -14.75 -35.27
C GLY A 750 19.66 -14.19 -34.62
N LEU A 751 19.39 -14.52 -33.35
CA LEU A 751 18.25 -14.04 -32.58
C LEU A 751 18.70 -13.19 -31.39
N VAL A 752 17.81 -12.32 -30.94
CA VAL A 752 17.91 -11.54 -29.71
C VAL A 752 16.69 -11.78 -28.83
N GLY A 753 16.84 -11.68 -27.50
CA GLY A 753 15.69 -11.83 -26.61
C GLY A 753 16.01 -11.91 -25.12
N THR A 754 14.97 -11.73 -24.33
CA THR A 754 14.97 -11.77 -22.86
C THR A 754 13.81 -12.64 -22.38
N ARG A 755 14.06 -13.49 -21.39
CA ARG A 755 13.06 -14.19 -20.59
C ARG A 755 13.07 -13.64 -19.16
N ILE A 756 11.88 -13.40 -18.62
CA ILE A 756 11.72 -12.80 -17.30
C ILE A 756 10.77 -13.65 -16.46
N LEU A 757 11.22 -14.01 -15.27
CA LEU A 757 10.40 -14.64 -14.25
C LEU A 757 10.23 -13.69 -13.08
N PHE A 758 9.10 -13.75 -12.41
CA PHE A 758 8.81 -12.94 -11.23
C PHE A 758 8.14 -13.74 -10.13
N ARG A 759 8.20 -13.21 -8.91
CA ARG A 759 7.31 -13.62 -7.81
C ARG A 759 6.72 -12.38 -7.16
N THR A 760 5.46 -12.48 -6.78
CA THR A 760 4.78 -11.51 -5.91
C THR A 760 4.85 -12.01 -4.47
N ARG A 761 5.41 -11.23 -3.53
CA ARG A 761 5.37 -11.60 -2.10
C ARG A 761 3.94 -11.83 -1.58
N HIS A 762 2.90 -11.22 -2.15
CA HIS A 762 1.50 -11.34 -1.71
C HIS A 762 0.53 -11.41 -2.90
N ARG A 763 -0.65 -12.00 -2.68
CA ARG A 763 -1.70 -12.18 -3.69
C ARG A 763 -2.22 -10.89 -4.35
N ASP A 764 -2.11 -9.75 -3.67
CA ASP A 764 -2.70 -8.47 -4.11
C ASP A 764 -1.64 -7.39 -4.42
N HIS A 765 -0.39 -7.78 -4.69
CA HIS A 765 0.73 -6.85 -4.93
C HIS A 765 1.37 -7.00 -6.30
N ALA A 766 2.02 -5.91 -6.73
CA ALA A 766 2.93 -5.93 -7.88
C ALA A 766 4.12 -6.88 -7.62
N PRO A 767 4.70 -7.47 -8.67
CA PRO A 767 5.85 -8.36 -8.51
C PRO A 767 7.06 -7.63 -7.97
N ASP A 768 7.87 -8.33 -7.16
CA ASP A 768 8.96 -7.69 -6.43
C ASP A 768 10.28 -8.47 -6.35
N HIS A 769 10.30 -9.71 -6.83
CA HIS A 769 11.50 -10.52 -7.06
C HIS A 769 11.52 -10.95 -8.50
N TYR A 770 12.62 -10.74 -9.21
CA TYR A 770 12.76 -11.06 -10.62
C TYR A 770 14.00 -11.92 -10.89
N LEU A 771 13.88 -12.82 -11.86
CA LEU A 771 14.99 -13.50 -12.51
C LEU A 771 14.95 -13.14 -14.00
N VAL A 772 16.01 -12.51 -14.48
CA VAL A 772 16.15 -12.08 -15.87
C VAL A 772 17.17 -12.98 -16.56
N GLU A 773 16.84 -13.48 -17.74
CA GLU A 773 17.67 -14.37 -18.56
C GLU A 773 17.78 -13.79 -19.98
N SER A 774 19.00 -13.58 -20.48
CA SER A 774 19.25 -13.20 -21.87
C SER A 774 19.42 -14.45 -22.75
N ILE A 775 19.13 -14.32 -24.05
CA ILE A 775 19.24 -15.43 -25.03
C ILE A 775 20.65 -16.01 -25.14
N ASP A 776 21.68 -15.23 -24.77
CA ASP A 776 23.08 -15.66 -24.72
C ASP A 776 23.42 -16.53 -23.50
N GLY A 777 22.47 -16.73 -22.59
CA GLY A 777 22.58 -17.58 -21.40
C GLY A 777 22.96 -16.84 -20.11
N ARG A 778 23.17 -15.51 -20.15
CA ARG A 778 23.39 -14.72 -18.94
C ARG A 778 22.13 -14.63 -18.09
N THR A 779 22.29 -14.64 -16.77
CA THR A 779 21.17 -14.57 -15.82
C THR A 779 21.49 -13.62 -14.66
N ALA A 780 20.53 -12.80 -14.24
CA ALA A 780 20.64 -11.98 -13.03
C ALA A 780 19.37 -12.01 -12.18
N ARG A 781 19.54 -11.91 -10.87
CA ARG A 781 18.44 -11.70 -9.92
C ARG A 781 18.27 -10.22 -9.64
N PHE A 782 17.04 -9.78 -9.48
CA PHE A 782 16.74 -8.38 -9.22
C PHE A 782 15.54 -8.24 -8.29
N ASP A 783 15.75 -7.60 -7.15
CA ASP A 783 14.70 -7.31 -6.18
C ASP A 783 14.37 -5.82 -6.24
N ILE A 784 13.08 -5.50 -6.35
CA ILE A 784 12.67 -4.09 -6.35
C ILE A 784 12.56 -3.56 -4.92
N ASP A 785 13.03 -2.34 -4.71
CA ASP A 785 12.90 -1.63 -3.44
C ASP A 785 11.77 -0.59 -3.46
N ARG A 786 11.29 -0.24 -4.66
CA ARG A 786 10.18 0.69 -4.88
C ARG A 786 9.34 0.27 -6.10
N PRO A 787 8.04 0.62 -6.14
CA PRO A 787 7.21 0.36 -7.32
C PRO A 787 7.77 1.04 -8.59
N GLY A 788 7.60 0.38 -9.74
CA GLY A 788 7.98 0.94 -11.05
C GLY A 788 9.44 0.70 -11.48
N GLN A 789 10.08 -0.35 -10.97
CA GLN A 789 11.43 -0.80 -11.37
C GLN A 789 11.36 -2.13 -12.12
N GLU A 790 10.41 -2.30 -13.04
CA GLU A 790 10.25 -3.60 -13.70
C GLU A 790 11.43 -3.85 -14.65
N PRO A 791 12.21 -4.95 -14.47
CA PRO A 791 13.36 -5.23 -15.33
C PRO A 791 12.88 -5.70 -16.70
N TRP A 792 13.67 -5.40 -17.74
CA TRP A 792 13.34 -5.78 -19.13
C TRP A 792 14.55 -6.32 -19.92
N GLY A 793 15.79 -6.21 -19.41
CA GLY A 793 16.96 -6.74 -20.11
C GLY A 793 18.23 -6.80 -19.28
N LEU A 794 19.22 -7.54 -19.79
CA LEU A 794 20.58 -7.59 -19.23
C LEU A 794 21.56 -6.95 -20.19
N TRP A 795 22.27 -5.94 -19.70
CA TRP A 795 23.27 -5.22 -20.47
C TRP A 795 24.68 -5.69 -20.12
N ALA A 796 25.45 -6.01 -21.16
CA ALA A 796 26.90 -6.14 -21.09
C ALA A 796 27.53 -4.84 -21.56
N ALA A 797 28.29 -4.19 -20.68
CA ALA A 797 29.10 -3.05 -21.10
C ALA A 797 30.11 -3.46 -22.19
N PRO A 798 30.43 -2.55 -23.12
CA PRO A 798 31.41 -2.81 -24.16
C PRO A 798 32.76 -3.29 -23.60
N GLU A 799 33.40 -4.22 -24.33
CA GLU A 799 34.69 -4.84 -23.96
C GLU A 799 34.67 -5.69 -22.67
N GLY A 800 33.48 -6.08 -22.21
CA GLY A 800 33.28 -7.01 -21.11
C GLY A 800 32.96 -6.28 -19.81
N ALA A 801 31.81 -6.61 -19.23
CA ALA A 801 31.37 -6.01 -17.98
C ALA A 801 32.12 -6.62 -16.78
N VAL A 802 32.45 -5.79 -15.80
CA VAL A 802 33.00 -6.25 -14.51
C VAL A 802 31.92 -6.95 -13.66
N GLU A 803 30.66 -6.60 -13.91
CA GLU A 803 29.46 -7.14 -13.29
C GLU A 803 28.28 -7.10 -14.28
N ASP A 804 27.29 -7.99 -14.13
CA ASP A 804 26.06 -7.94 -14.93
C ASP A 804 25.22 -6.72 -14.53
N VAL A 805 24.65 -6.04 -15.54
CA VAL A 805 23.81 -4.86 -15.34
C VAL A 805 22.37 -5.18 -15.76
N VAL A 806 21.43 -5.01 -14.84
CA VAL A 806 19.99 -5.14 -15.08
C VAL A 806 19.43 -3.80 -15.54
N LEU A 807 18.80 -3.79 -16.71
CA LEU A 807 18.04 -2.64 -17.20
C LEU A 807 16.58 -2.78 -16.77
N ALA A 808 16.06 -1.72 -16.17
CA ALA A 808 14.70 -1.64 -15.67
C ALA A 808 14.02 -0.33 -16.09
N GLU A 809 12.70 -0.31 -15.99
CA GLU A 809 11.90 0.89 -16.21
C GLU A 809 12.27 2.01 -15.22
N SER A 810 12.17 3.25 -15.69
CA SER A 810 12.32 4.45 -14.85
C SER A 810 10.96 4.99 -14.38
N LEU A 811 10.99 5.92 -13.41
CA LEU A 811 9.84 6.73 -13.03
C LEU A 811 9.22 7.51 -14.21
N THR A 812 10.03 7.84 -15.23
CA THR A 812 9.50 8.30 -16.52
C THR A 812 9.19 7.10 -17.40
N ARG A 813 7.99 7.07 -17.99
CA ARG A 813 7.51 5.91 -18.75
C ARG A 813 8.40 5.41 -19.88
N THR A 814 9.19 6.29 -20.50
CA THR A 814 10.11 5.94 -21.59
C THR A 814 11.57 5.86 -21.15
N GLY A 815 11.86 6.21 -19.88
CA GLY A 815 13.22 6.23 -19.36
C GLY A 815 13.69 4.87 -18.87
N VAL A 816 15.00 4.77 -18.67
CA VAL A 816 15.68 3.53 -18.29
C VAL A 816 16.56 3.76 -17.07
N ARG A 817 16.59 2.79 -16.16
CA ARG A 817 17.53 2.73 -15.05
C ARG A 817 18.39 1.48 -15.16
N ALA A 818 19.67 1.62 -14.82
CA ALA A 818 20.63 0.53 -14.83
C ALA A 818 21.08 0.21 -13.41
N TYR A 819 20.92 -1.06 -13.04
CA TYR A 819 21.28 -1.58 -11.74
C TYR A 819 22.39 -2.59 -11.86
N ALA A 820 23.38 -2.51 -10.98
CA ALA A 820 24.31 -3.62 -10.79
C ALA A 820 23.57 -4.85 -10.25
N ALA A 821 24.18 -6.03 -10.40
CA ALA A 821 23.61 -7.30 -9.94
C ALA A 821 23.32 -7.35 -8.42
N ASP A 822 23.95 -6.51 -7.61
CA ASP A 822 23.68 -6.35 -6.18
C ASP A 822 22.54 -5.37 -5.86
N GLY A 823 21.85 -4.84 -6.88
CA GLY A 823 20.72 -3.92 -6.75
C GLY A 823 21.12 -2.44 -6.66
N VAL A 824 22.40 -2.10 -6.78
CA VAL A 824 22.86 -0.71 -6.72
C VAL A 824 22.58 0.04 -8.03
N LEU A 825 21.97 1.22 -7.94
CA LEU A 825 21.70 2.08 -9.10
C LEU A 825 22.99 2.70 -9.65
N LEU A 826 23.31 2.42 -10.91
CA LEU A 826 24.50 2.92 -11.62
C LEU A 826 24.20 4.27 -12.29
N TRP A 827 23.21 4.30 -13.16
CA TRP A 827 22.79 5.49 -13.91
C TRP A 827 21.32 5.44 -14.31
N GLU A 828 20.80 6.59 -14.73
CA GLU A 828 19.43 6.75 -15.26
C GLU A 828 19.48 7.54 -16.57
N LEU A 829 18.61 7.21 -17.53
CA LEU A 829 18.42 7.93 -18.78
C LEU A 829 16.95 8.34 -18.97
N ASP A 830 16.77 9.54 -19.52
CA ASP A 830 15.48 9.98 -20.03
C ASP A 830 15.20 9.37 -21.41
N GLY A 831 13.99 8.85 -21.61
CA GLY A 831 13.54 8.43 -22.94
C GLY A 831 12.93 9.57 -23.74
N HIS A 832 12.54 9.28 -24.98
CA HIS A 832 11.84 10.23 -25.84
C HIS A 832 10.59 10.81 -25.17
N HIS A 833 10.27 12.05 -25.52
CA HIS A 833 8.98 12.63 -25.17
C HIS A 833 7.86 11.87 -25.89
N SER A 834 6.69 11.77 -25.24
CA SER A 834 5.50 11.16 -25.83
C SER A 834 4.34 12.16 -25.77
N PRO A 835 3.81 12.62 -26.92
CA PRO A 835 2.66 13.52 -26.96
C PRO A 835 1.41 12.97 -26.26
N ALA A 836 1.27 11.64 -26.22
CA ALA A 836 0.16 10.98 -25.50
C ALA A 836 0.23 11.20 -23.98
N HIS A 837 1.44 11.37 -23.44
CA HIS A 837 1.69 11.48 -22.00
C HIS A 837 2.66 12.63 -21.69
N PRO A 838 2.18 13.88 -21.73
CA PRO A 838 3.01 15.05 -21.44
C PRO A 838 3.71 14.91 -20.08
N ARG A 839 5.01 15.19 -20.02
CA ARG A 839 5.80 15.00 -18.81
C ARG A 839 5.28 15.87 -17.66
N VAL A 840 4.85 15.23 -16.58
CA VAL A 840 4.86 15.85 -15.25
C VAL A 840 6.32 15.84 -14.80
N ARG A 841 6.90 16.97 -14.37
CA ARG A 841 8.30 17.03 -13.88
C ARG A 841 8.51 15.90 -12.86
N PRO A 842 9.32 14.87 -13.16
CA PRO A 842 9.50 13.76 -12.25
C PRO A 842 10.23 14.28 -11.00
N ARG A 843 9.79 13.87 -9.81
CA ARG A 843 10.53 14.13 -8.56
C ARG A 843 11.78 13.24 -8.56
N ARG A 844 12.87 13.71 -9.16
CA ARG A 844 14.15 12.98 -9.19
C ARG A 844 15.15 13.54 -8.20
N THR A 845 15.92 12.63 -7.61
CA THR A 845 17.10 12.91 -6.79
C THR A 845 18.39 12.61 -7.52
N ALA A 846 18.37 11.68 -8.48
CA ALA A 846 19.50 11.38 -9.37
C ALA A 846 19.49 12.28 -10.61
N THR A 847 20.69 12.66 -11.04
CA THR A 847 20.95 13.39 -12.28
C THR A 847 21.00 12.39 -13.44
N PRO A 848 20.13 12.50 -14.47
CA PRO A 848 20.20 11.64 -15.64
C PRO A 848 21.56 11.76 -16.34
N SER A 849 22.03 10.65 -16.91
CA SER A 849 23.17 10.66 -17.83
C SER A 849 22.84 11.39 -19.13
N HIS A 850 23.84 11.66 -19.96
CA HIS A 850 23.64 12.32 -21.24
C HIS A 850 23.06 11.33 -22.26
N GLY A 851 22.37 11.86 -23.27
CA GLY A 851 21.74 11.07 -24.32
C GLY A 851 20.25 10.80 -24.08
N THR A 852 19.70 9.82 -24.78
CA THR A 852 18.26 9.49 -24.71
C THR A 852 18.08 7.98 -24.77
N ALA A 853 17.33 7.45 -23.81
CA ALA A 853 16.93 6.05 -23.80
C ALA A 853 16.05 5.74 -25.02
N LEU A 854 16.49 4.76 -25.82
CA LEU A 854 15.71 4.23 -26.93
C LEU A 854 14.63 3.27 -26.41
N PRO A 855 13.56 3.00 -27.19
CA PRO A 855 12.65 1.91 -26.87
C PRO A 855 13.44 0.59 -26.72
N PRO A 856 13.11 -0.27 -25.73
CA PRO A 856 13.93 -1.42 -25.34
C PRO A 856 14.41 -2.34 -26.47
N ALA A 857 13.58 -2.60 -27.49
CA ALA A 857 13.99 -3.36 -28.67
C ALA A 857 15.24 -2.79 -29.34
N PHE A 858 15.36 -1.46 -29.45
CA PHE A 858 16.42 -0.80 -30.21
C PHE A 858 17.76 -0.75 -29.48
N TRP A 859 17.81 -1.10 -28.19
CA TRP A 859 19.07 -1.31 -27.47
C TRP A 859 19.88 -2.47 -28.06
N TYR A 860 19.21 -3.47 -28.64
CA TYR A 860 19.88 -4.60 -29.29
C TYR A 860 20.69 -4.21 -30.54
N LEU A 861 20.44 -3.03 -31.12
CA LEU A 861 21.04 -2.55 -32.37
C LEU A 861 22.23 -1.61 -32.15
N LEU A 862 22.48 -1.21 -30.90
CA LEU A 862 23.54 -0.29 -30.54
C LEU A 862 24.93 -0.92 -30.71
N ARG A 863 25.91 -0.11 -31.13
CA ARG A 863 27.31 -0.55 -31.34
C ARG A 863 28.27 0.21 -30.44
N THR A 864 29.41 -0.38 -30.10
CA THR A 864 30.47 0.28 -29.34
C THR A 864 31.05 1.46 -30.12
N ARG A 865 31.06 2.66 -29.51
CA ARG A 865 31.58 3.90 -30.10
C ARG A 865 33.10 3.94 -30.13
N ASP A 866 33.73 3.60 -29.01
CA ASP A 866 35.18 3.68 -28.81
C ASP A 866 35.67 2.45 -28.03
N THR A 867 36.04 1.40 -28.78
CA THR A 867 36.54 0.15 -28.21
C THR A 867 37.76 0.34 -27.31
N ALA A 868 38.68 1.25 -27.65
CA ALA A 868 39.88 1.48 -26.83
C ALA A 868 39.52 2.20 -25.53
N GLY A 869 38.70 3.24 -25.63
CA GLY A 869 38.20 3.99 -24.47
C GLY A 869 37.39 3.12 -23.52
N SER A 870 36.44 2.32 -24.04
CA SER A 870 35.63 1.40 -23.24
C SER A 870 36.47 0.39 -22.46
N ARG A 871 37.51 -0.18 -23.09
CA ARG A 871 38.44 -1.10 -22.43
C ARG A 871 39.23 -0.42 -21.31
N ALA A 872 39.67 0.83 -21.53
CA ALA A 872 40.36 1.60 -20.51
C ALA A 872 39.48 1.86 -19.28
N LEU A 873 38.18 2.12 -19.48
CA LEU A 873 37.21 2.29 -18.39
C LEU A 873 37.02 1.00 -17.56
N ARG A 874 37.10 -0.20 -18.18
CA ARG A 874 36.99 -1.48 -17.45
C ARG A 874 38.16 -1.70 -16.48
N ALA A 875 39.35 -1.23 -16.85
CA ALA A 875 40.59 -1.42 -16.10
C ALA A 875 40.93 -0.23 -15.17
N LEU A 876 39.99 0.69 -14.93
CA LEU A 876 40.24 1.95 -14.24
C LEU A 876 40.67 1.76 -12.76
N PRO A 877 41.90 2.16 -12.38
CA PRO A 877 42.38 2.01 -11.01
C PRO A 877 41.80 3.10 -10.09
N ARG A 878 41.73 2.81 -8.79
CA ARG A 878 41.18 3.74 -7.79
C ARG A 878 41.89 5.10 -7.78
N SER A 879 43.21 5.11 -7.93
CA SER A 879 44.00 6.35 -7.99
C SER A 879 43.59 7.28 -9.15
N THR A 880 43.19 6.74 -10.29
CA THR A 880 42.71 7.53 -11.43
C THR A 880 41.34 8.13 -11.14
N ALA A 881 40.43 7.38 -10.54
CA ALA A 881 39.13 7.92 -10.11
C ALA A 881 39.30 9.06 -9.10
N ASP A 882 40.20 8.89 -8.12
CA ASP A 882 40.48 9.92 -7.12
C ASP A 882 41.09 11.18 -7.77
N ALA A 883 41.97 11.02 -8.76
CA ALA A 883 42.54 12.14 -9.52
C ALA A 883 41.49 12.88 -10.37
N LEU A 884 40.57 12.14 -11.00
CA LEU A 884 39.45 12.71 -11.75
C LEU A 884 38.49 13.48 -10.82
N LEU A 885 38.17 12.92 -9.65
CA LEU A 885 37.35 13.59 -8.64
C LEU A 885 38.01 14.87 -8.12
N ALA A 886 39.29 14.82 -7.78
CA ALA A 886 40.05 16.00 -7.34
C ALA A 886 40.03 17.11 -8.40
N ALA A 887 40.29 16.76 -9.66
CA ALA A 887 40.25 17.72 -10.75
C ALA A 887 38.83 18.27 -11.02
N ALA A 888 37.79 17.45 -10.84
CA ALA A 888 36.41 17.88 -11.02
C ALA A 888 35.95 18.88 -9.93
N LEU A 889 36.49 18.79 -8.71
CA LEU A 889 36.27 19.79 -7.65
C LEU A 889 36.89 21.15 -8.01
N ASP A 890 37.96 21.18 -8.81
CA ASP A 890 38.57 22.41 -9.31
C ASP A 890 37.86 22.97 -10.57
N GLY A 891 36.94 22.20 -11.16
CA GLY A 891 36.06 22.62 -12.26
C GLY A 891 36.14 21.76 -13.51
N THR A 892 35.21 21.99 -14.45
CA THR A 892 35.05 21.18 -15.67
C THR A 892 36.27 21.22 -16.60
N GLY A 893 36.97 22.34 -16.68
CA GLY A 893 38.20 22.47 -17.46
C GLY A 893 39.34 21.60 -16.90
N ALA A 894 39.49 21.56 -15.58
CA ALA A 894 40.47 20.71 -14.90
C ALA A 894 40.11 19.23 -15.04
N ALA A 895 38.83 18.86 -14.91
CA ALA A 895 38.35 17.50 -15.17
C ALA A 895 38.70 17.02 -16.58
N ARG A 896 38.46 17.84 -17.62
CA ARG A 896 38.80 17.48 -19.00
C ARG A 896 40.31 17.28 -19.21
N ALA A 897 41.13 18.14 -18.61
CA ALA A 897 42.58 17.98 -18.64
C ALA A 897 43.04 16.71 -17.91
N ALA A 898 42.37 16.33 -16.82
CA ALA A 898 42.64 15.10 -16.10
C ALA A 898 42.23 13.86 -16.91
N VAL A 899 41.09 13.86 -17.61
CA VAL A 899 40.71 12.76 -18.52
C VAL A 899 41.78 12.56 -19.59
N ALA A 900 42.23 13.63 -20.26
CA ALA A 900 43.27 13.52 -21.28
C ALA A 900 44.62 12.99 -20.76
N ARG A 901 44.93 13.20 -19.47
CA ARG A 901 46.18 12.76 -18.84
C ARG A 901 46.08 11.34 -18.30
N GLU A 902 44.99 11.01 -17.62
CA GLU A 902 44.82 9.74 -16.89
C GLU A 902 44.17 8.64 -17.73
N LEU A 903 43.42 9.00 -18.79
CA LEU A 903 42.71 8.10 -19.70
C LEU A 903 42.98 8.49 -21.16
N PRO A 904 44.25 8.45 -21.63
CA PRO A 904 44.62 8.89 -22.98
C PRO A 904 43.96 8.06 -24.10
N GLU A 905 43.52 6.83 -23.80
CA GLU A 905 42.82 5.96 -24.74
C GLU A 905 41.36 6.37 -24.99
N VAL A 906 40.76 7.19 -24.11
CA VAL A 906 39.41 7.74 -24.28
C VAL A 906 39.49 8.94 -25.22
N THR A 907 39.25 8.70 -26.51
CA THR A 907 39.49 9.70 -27.56
C THR A 907 38.22 10.24 -28.19
N ALA A 908 37.12 9.48 -28.14
CA ALA A 908 35.84 9.93 -28.67
C ALA A 908 35.31 11.15 -27.90
N PRO A 909 35.03 12.30 -28.55
CA PRO A 909 34.62 13.53 -27.87
C PRO A 909 33.41 13.36 -26.96
N PHE A 910 32.41 12.60 -27.41
CA PHE A 910 31.19 12.33 -26.62
C PHE A 910 31.50 11.52 -25.35
N LEU A 911 32.41 10.54 -25.44
CA LEU A 911 32.82 9.73 -24.30
C LEU A 911 33.66 10.53 -23.31
N VAL A 912 34.54 11.42 -23.79
CA VAL A 912 35.30 12.36 -22.93
C VAL A 912 34.33 13.23 -22.12
N GLU A 913 33.34 13.84 -22.77
CA GLU A 913 32.35 14.68 -22.08
C GLU A 913 31.48 13.87 -21.10
N ALA A 914 31.15 12.62 -21.43
CA ALA A 914 30.42 11.73 -20.51
C ALA A 914 31.24 11.44 -19.24
N VAL A 915 32.54 11.12 -19.37
CA VAL A 915 33.42 10.90 -18.22
C VAL A 915 33.56 12.17 -17.38
N VAL A 916 33.73 13.35 -18.02
CA VAL A 916 33.78 14.65 -17.34
C VAL A 916 32.47 14.93 -16.59
N ALA A 917 31.32 14.63 -17.18
CA ALA A 917 30.02 14.82 -16.56
C ALA A 917 29.81 13.91 -15.34
N VAL A 918 30.20 12.64 -15.43
CA VAL A 918 30.16 11.69 -14.31
C VAL A 918 31.10 12.15 -13.18
N ALA A 919 32.32 12.60 -13.50
CA ALA A 919 33.24 13.16 -12.51
C ALA A 919 32.68 14.45 -11.87
N GLY A 920 32.03 15.31 -12.65
CA GLY A 920 31.33 16.49 -12.14
C GLY A 920 30.17 16.16 -11.21
N ARG A 921 29.41 15.08 -11.47
CA ARG A 921 28.41 14.55 -10.54
C ARG A 921 29.06 14.07 -9.24
N ALA A 922 30.18 13.35 -9.34
CA ALA A 922 30.94 12.88 -8.18
C ALA A 922 31.45 14.04 -7.30
N ALA A 923 31.93 15.12 -7.91
CA ALA A 923 32.32 16.34 -7.21
C ALA A 923 31.14 16.96 -6.42
N ARG A 924 29.94 17.05 -7.02
CA ARG A 924 28.74 17.56 -6.32
C ARG A 924 28.32 16.67 -5.16
N VAL A 925 28.38 15.35 -5.32
CA VAL A 925 28.12 14.38 -4.25
C VAL A 925 29.14 14.58 -3.12
N GLU A 926 30.42 14.74 -3.44
CA GLU A 926 31.47 14.96 -2.45
C GLU A 926 31.31 16.30 -1.69
N GLU A 927 30.94 17.38 -2.38
CA GLU A 927 30.65 18.67 -1.76
C GLU A 927 29.45 18.60 -0.80
N ARG A 928 28.36 17.97 -1.24
CA ARG A 928 27.16 17.75 -0.44
C ARG A 928 27.44 16.83 0.75
N ARG A 929 28.23 15.77 0.59
CA ARG A 929 28.68 14.90 1.68
C ARG A 929 29.49 15.68 2.71
N ARG A 930 30.44 16.53 2.29
CA ARG A 930 31.20 17.41 3.20
C ARG A 930 30.29 18.38 3.94
N ALA A 931 29.27 18.93 3.28
CA ALA A 931 28.27 19.79 3.92
C ALA A 931 27.41 19.02 4.94
N LEU A 932 26.99 17.80 4.59
CA LEU A 932 26.25 16.91 5.49
C LEU A 932 27.09 16.50 6.70
N HIS A 933 28.35 16.11 6.51
CA HIS A 933 29.29 15.82 7.59
C HIS A 933 29.41 17.02 8.55
N ARG A 934 29.65 18.23 8.04
CA ARG A 934 29.66 19.45 8.88
C ARG A 934 28.36 19.65 9.66
N ARG A 935 27.21 19.46 9.01
CA ARG A 935 25.89 19.56 9.66
C ARG A 935 25.75 18.51 10.78
N VAL A 936 26.13 17.27 10.52
CA VAL A 936 26.05 16.16 11.49
C VAL A 936 26.96 16.40 12.69
N THR A 937 28.20 16.84 12.47
CA THR A 937 29.13 17.23 13.55
C THR A 937 28.54 18.34 14.41
N LEU A 938 27.98 19.38 13.80
CA LEU A 938 27.29 20.45 14.54
C LEU A 938 26.07 19.96 15.32
N LEU A 939 25.27 19.05 14.74
CA LEU A 939 24.11 18.48 15.43
C LEU A 939 24.51 17.62 16.64
N ALA A 940 25.67 16.96 16.58
CA ALA A 940 26.21 16.13 17.64
C ALA A 940 26.89 16.94 18.76
N GLU A 941 27.63 17.99 18.41
CA GLU A 941 28.44 18.77 19.37
C GLU A 941 27.68 19.95 20.01
N ALA A 942 26.73 20.56 19.29
CA ALA A 942 26.02 21.76 19.76
C ALA A 942 24.57 21.44 20.18
N PRO A 943 24.22 21.58 21.48
CA PRO A 943 22.85 21.40 21.94
C PRO A 943 21.94 22.47 21.30
N PRO A 944 20.69 22.13 20.94
CA PRO A 944 19.74 23.12 20.46
C PRO A 944 19.44 24.17 21.53
N VAL A 945 19.17 25.39 21.10
CA VAL A 945 18.53 26.37 21.98
C VAL A 945 17.08 25.94 22.18
N LEU A 946 16.72 25.68 23.44
CA LEU A 946 15.36 25.33 23.81
C LEU A 946 14.61 26.60 24.23
N PRO A 947 13.35 26.78 23.78
CA PRO A 947 12.51 27.86 24.27
C PRO A 947 12.15 27.62 25.75
N SER A 948 11.73 28.67 26.45
CA SER A 948 11.31 28.59 27.85
C SER A 948 10.02 27.78 28.03
N GLY A 949 9.19 27.68 26.98
CA GLY A 949 8.03 26.80 26.91
C GLY A 949 7.97 26.01 25.60
N GLN A 950 7.54 24.74 25.67
CA GLN A 950 7.41 23.85 24.51
C GLN A 950 5.95 23.71 24.07
N VAL A 951 5.43 24.77 23.46
CA VAL A 951 4.08 24.76 22.86
C VAL A 951 4.20 24.47 21.37
N PRO A 952 3.45 23.49 20.83
CA PRO A 952 3.54 23.15 19.42
C PRO A 952 2.92 24.23 18.53
N ASP A 953 3.43 24.35 17.30
CA ASP A 953 2.92 25.30 16.32
C ASP A 953 1.42 25.06 16.01
N THR A 954 0.95 23.82 16.12
CA THR A 954 -0.48 23.45 15.99
C THR A 954 -1.38 24.12 17.03
N GLU A 955 -0.84 24.55 18.17
CA GLU A 955 -1.56 25.27 19.23
C GLU A 955 -1.23 26.76 19.21
N LEU A 956 0.04 27.11 18.95
CA LEU A 956 0.50 28.49 18.90
C LEU A 956 -0.09 29.27 17.72
N MET A 957 -0.15 28.67 16.53
CA MET A 957 -0.61 29.37 15.32
C MET A 957 -2.10 29.72 15.37
N PRO A 958 -3.00 28.82 15.81
CA PRO A 958 -4.39 29.20 16.10
C PRO A 958 -4.51 30.35 17.11
N ALA A 959 -3.70 30.34 18.18
CA ALA A 959 -3.72 31.40 19.19
C ALA A 959 -3.26 32.77 18.65
N LEU A 960 -2.37 32.77 17.66
CA LEU A 960 -1.88 33.96 16.94
C LEU A 960 -2.75 34.38 15.76
N SER A 961 -3.84 33.65 15.47
CA SER A 961 -4.72 33.93 14.35
C SER A 961 -5.24 35.37 14.37
N GLY A 962 -5.07 36.10 13.26
CA GLY A 962 -5.45 37.51 13.13
C GLY A 962 -4.49 38.52 13.77
N LEU A 963 -3.41 38.08 14.42
CA LEU A 963 -2.25 38.94 14.76
C LEU A 963 -1.13 38.84 13.72
N LEU A 964 -1.05 37.70 13.02
CA LEU A 964 -0.19 37.50 11.86
C LEU A 964 -1.04 37.60 10.58
N VAL A 965 -0.54 38.32 9.58
CA VAL A 965 -1.16 38.33 8.25
C VAL A 965 -0.64 37.13 7.47
N ASP A 966 -1.53 36.21 7.14
CA ASP A 966 -1.22 35.09 6.25
C ASP A 966 -0.85 35.64 4.86
N GLY A 967 0.43 35.56 4.50
CA GLY A 967 0.90 35.92 3.16
C GLY A 967 0.15 35.10 2.10
N THR A 968 -0.65 35.76 1.27
CA THR A 968 -1.52 35.18 0.24
C THR A 968 -0.79 34.53 -0.96
N GLY A 969 0.51 34.25 -0.86
CA GLY A 969 1.33 33.77 -1.97
C GLY A 969 1.78 32.30 -1.93
N ASP A 970 1.79 31.62 -0.77
CA ASP A 970 2.59 30.37 -0.63
C ASP A 970 1.78 29.17 -0.11
N SER A 971 0.57 28.97 -0.62
CA SER A 971 -0.28 27.80 -0.31
C SER A 971 0.37 26.45 -0.67
N ARG A 972 1.43 26.43 -1.49
CA ARG A 972 2.17 25.22 -1.87
C ARG A 972 3.25 24.78 -0.86
N ARG A 973 3.62 25.62 0.11
CA ARG A 973 4.56 25.26 1.20
C ARG A 973 3.89 24.89 2.52
N ARG A 974 2.56 24.75 2.56
CA ARG A 974 1.87 24.28 3.77
C ARG A 974 2.03 22.77 3.92
N SER A 975 3.10 22.33 4.59
CA SER A 975 2.98 21.12 5.40
C SER A 975 1.91 21.40 6.45
N ARG A 976 0.95 20.48 6.66
CA ARG A 976 0.10 20.53 7.85
C ARG A 976 1.02 20.61 9.07
N ASP A 977 0.73 21.55 9.97
CA ASP A 977 1.52 21.77 11.19
C ASP A 977 1.78 20.44 11.89
N VAL A 978 3.06 20.15 12.08
CA VAL A 978 3.50 19.04 12.93
C VAL A 978 3.42 19.55 14.36
N ALA A 979 2.97 18.73 15.32
CA ALA A 979 2.92 19.08 16.74
C ALA A 979 4.34 19.24 17.34
N ARG A 980 5.06 20.28 16.93
CA ARG A 980 6.43 20.64 17.33
C ARG A 980 6.50 22.15 17.55
N SER A 981 7.29 22.59 18.52
CA SER A 981 7.48 24.00 18.91
C SER A 981 8.47 24.72 17.98
N ALA A 982 8.28 24.65 16.67
CA ALA A 982 9.27 25.12 15.70
C ALA A 982 9.47 26.64 15.76
N THR A 983 8.38 27.39 15.87
CA THR A 983 8.41 28.85 15.88
C THR A 983 9.03 29.40 17.16
N LEU A 984 8.70 28.82 18.33
CA LEU A 984 9.32 29.21 19.61
C LEU A 984 10.81 28.87 19.66
N SER A 985 11.20 27.69 19.18
CA SER A 985 12.62 27.30 19.09
C SER A 985 13.40 28.24 18.17
N ALA A 986 12.80 28.69 17.07
CA ALA A 986 13.43 29.67 16.17
C ALA A 986 13.62 31.03 16.85
N LEU A 987 12.60 31.52 17.56
CA LEU A 987 12.70 32.77 18.32
C LEU A 987 13.81 32.72 19.37
N ALA A 988 13.87 31.64 20.16
CA ALA A 988 14.89 31.46 21.19
C ALA A 988 16.31 31.40 20.57
N ALA A 989 16.46 30.65 19.47
CA ALA A 989 17.73 30.53 18.77
C ALA A 989 18.18 31.87 18.15
N ASP A 990 17.26 32.64 17.57
CA ASP A 990 17.56 33.94 16.99
C ASP A 990 17.98 34.95 18.07
N GLY A 991 17.31 34.95 19.22
CA GLY A 991 17.71 35.74 20.39
C GLY A 991 19.12 35.37 20.90
N ALA A 992 19.41 34.07 21.04
CA ALA A 992 20.72 33.57 21.45
C ALA A 992 21.84 33.97 20.46
N CYS A 993 21.56 33.90 19.15
CA CYS A 993 22.51 34.30 18.13
C CYS A 993 22.76 35.81 18.13
N LEU A 994 21.71 36.63 18.29
CA LEU A 994 21.83 38.08 18.42
C LEU A 994 22.60 38.49 19.69
N ALA A 995 22.49 37.69 20.75
CA ALA A 995 23.27 37.86 21.98
C ALA A 995 24.72 37.35 21.87
N GLY A 996 25.09 36.71 20.74
CA GLY A 996 26.43 36.16 20.50
C GLY A 996 26.74 34.89 21.32
N THR A 997 25.73 34.21 21.86
CA THR A 997 25.93 32.99 22.67
C THR A 997 26.03 31.72 21.82
N ILE A 998 25.54 31.76 20.58
CA ILE A 998 25.65 30.69 19.58
C ILE A 998 26.10 31.26 18.23
N VAL A 999 26.61 30.39 17.36
CA VAL A 999 26.93 30.73 15.97
C VAL A 999 25.71 30.59 15.05
N GLU A 1000 25.77 31.23 13.88
CA GLU A 1000 24.70 31.28 12.87
C GLU A 1000 24.25 29.88 12.42
N GLU A 1001 25.16 28.91 12.35
CA GLU A 1001 24.86 27.53 11.96
C GLU A 1001 24.01 26.82 13.02
N VAL A 1002 24.34 27.00 14.30
CA VAL A 1002 23.57 26.44 15.43
C VAL A 1002 22.19 27.09 15.50
N ARG A 1003 22.10 28.39 15.19
CA ARG A 1003 20.82 29.12 15.08
C ARG A 1003 19.90 28.46 14.06
N ARG A 1004 20.40 28.23 12.84
CA ARG A 1004 19.61 27.62 11.74
C ARG A 1004 19.20 26.17 12.01
N LEU A 1005 19.99 25.42 12.77
CA LEU A 1005 19.76 24.00 13.09
C LEU A 1005 19.01 23.78 14.41
N SER A 1006 18.71 24.83 15.17
CA SER A 1006 18.00 24.70 16.45
C SER A 1006 16.50 24.35 16.28
N PRO A 1007 15.75 24.94 15.33
CA PRO A 1007 14.34 24.60 15.13
C PRO A 1007 14.12 23.13 14.70
N PRO A 1008 13.19 22.40 15.32
CA PRO A 1008 12.89 20.98 15.00
C PRO A 1008 12.11 20.76 13.69
N SER A 1009 11.62 21.83 13.07
CA SER A 1009 11.03 21.88 11.73
C SER A 1009 11.04 23.32 11.21
N LEU A 1010 10.55 23.56 9.99
CA LEU A 1010 10.46 24.90 9.43
C LEU A 1010 9.53 25.77 10.31
N PRO A 1011 10.01 26.88 10.89
CA PRO A 1011 9.21 27.77 11.73
C PRO A 1011 8.28 28.65 10.89
N HIS A 1012 7.22 29.16 11.52
CA HIS A 1012 6.41 30.23 10.96
C HIS A 1012 7.15 31.56 11.01
N ASP A 1013 6.81 32.45 10.07
CA ASP A 1013 7.37 33.80 10.05
C ASP A 1013 6.79 34.63 11.21
N TRP A 1014 7.55 34.70 12.30
CA TRP A 1014 7.24 35.49 13.48
C TRP A 1014 7.73 36.94 13.38
N SER A 1015 8.42 37.33 12.31
CA SER A 1015 9.01 38.67 12.18
C SER A 1015 7.99 39.80 12.23
N GLN A 1016 6.73 39.53 11.89
CA GLN A 1016 5.61 40.48 12.02
C GLN A 1016 5.32 40.91 13.47
N LEU A 1017 5.76 40.12 14.45
CA LEU A 1017 5.63 40.45 15.88
C LEU A 1017 6.66 41.50 16.33
N LEU A 1018 7.74 41.73 15.56
CA LEU A 1018 8.72 42.76 15.87
C LEU A 1018 8.05 44.15 15.88
N GLY A 1019 8.08 44.81 17.04
CA GLY A 1019 7.42 46.09 17.26
C GLY A 1019 5.92 46.01 17.57
N ASN A 1020 5.29 44.81 17.59
CA ASN A 1020 3.86 44.60 17.83
C ASN A 1020 3.56 43.51 18.89
N ILE A 1021 4.54 43.14 19.72
CA ILE A 1021 4.38 42.07 20.72
C ILE A 1021 3.38 42.42 21.84
N ASP A 1022 3.12 43.72 22.04
CA ASP A 1022 2.10 44.24 22.95
C ASP A 1022 0.69 43.75 22.61
N ALA A 1023 0.38 43.54 21.33
CA ALA A 1023 -0.89 42.96 20.89
C ALA A 1023 -1.06 41.51 21.37
N VAL A 1024 0.03 40.74 21.40
CA VAL A 1024 0.05 39.38 21.98
C VAL A 1024 -0.16 39.45 23.49
N ALA A 1025 0.55 40.35 24.19
CA ALA A 1025 0.40 40.54 25.63
C ALA A 1025 -1.05 40.92 26.01
N TRP A 1026 -1.68 41.81 25.24
CA TRP A 1026 -3.09 42.18 25.43
C TRP A 1026 -4.02 40.98 25.24
N ARG A 1027 -3.84 40.19 24.17
CA ARG A 1027 -4.64 38.99 23.92
C ARG A 1027 -4.50 37.94 25.04
N THR A 1028 -3.30 37.77 25.59
CA THR A 1028 -3.08 36.86 26.74
C THR A 1028 -3.81 37.33 28.00
N ALA A 1029 -3.97 38.64 28.19
CA ALA A 1029 -4.56 39.24 29.40
C ALA A 1029 -6.10 39.30 29.39
N VAL A 1030 -6.75 39.40 28.21
CA VAL A 1030 -8.21 39.57 28.15
C VAL A 1030 -8.98 38.31 28.57
N ALA A 1031 -10.14 38.51 29.21
CA ALA A 1031 -10.98 37.43 29.72
C ALA A 1031 -11.52 36.45 28.64
N PRO A 1032 -11.86 36.88 27.41
CA PRO A 1032 -12.42 35.98 26.40
C PRO A 1032 -11.44 34.96 25.79
N THR A 1033 -10.14 35.06 26.04
CA THR A 1033 -9.14 34.14 25.47
C THR A 1033 -9.26 32.74 26.12
N PRO A 1034 -9.48 31.67 25.33
CA PRO A 1034 -9.54 30.30 25.83
C PRO A 1034 -8.27 29.91 26.60
N ASP A 1035 -8.37 29.01 27.58
CA ASP A 1035 -7.25 28.64 28.45
C ASP A 1035 -6.08 28.00 27.69
N ALA A 1036 -6.37 27.18 26.66
CA ALA A 1036 -5.35 26.58 25.80
C ALA A 1036 -4.56 27.64 25.02
N ASP A 1037 -5.25 28.58 24.37
CA ASP A 1037 -4.63 29.68 23.64
C ASP A 1037 -3.84 30.60 24.59
N ARG A 1038 -4.37 30.88 25.78
CA ARG A 1038 -3.70 31.69 26.81
C ARG A 1038 -2.39 31.06 27.24
N ALA A 1039 -2.36 29.74 27.45
CA ALA A 1039 -1.13 29.01 27.76
C ALA A 1039 -0.12 29.09 26.62
N ALA A 1040 -0.57 28.94 25.37
CA ALA A 1040 0.27 29.04 24.18
C ALA A 1040 0.93 30.43 24.03
N LEU A 1041 0.13 31.50 24.14
CA LEU A 1041 0.65 32.87 24.03
C LEU A 1041 1.55 33.26 25.19
N ARG A 1042 1.32 32.72 26.39
CA ARG A 1042 2.20 32.92 27.54
C ARG A 1042 3.58 32.32 27.30
N ALA A 1043 3.66 31.09 26.76
CA ALA A 1043 4.93 30.46 26.41
C ALA A 1043 5.70 31.28 25.36
N LEU A 1044 5.01 31.88 24.38
CA LEU A 1044 5.62 32.80 23.42
C LEU A 1044 6.21 34.04 24.11
N LEU A 1045 5.45 34.70 24.97
CA LEU A 1045 5.90 35.89 25.69
C LEU A 1045 7.07 35.60 26.64
N GLU A 1046 7.05 34.44 27.30
CA GLU A 1046 8.16 33.96 28.15
C GLU A 1046 9.41 33.60 27.34
N THR A 1047 9.28 33.27 26.05
CA THR A 1047 10.43 33.01 25.15
C THR A 1047 10.93 34.32 24.53
N TRP A 1048 10.04 35.29 24.34
CA TRP A 1048 10.34 36.60 23.77
C TRP A 1048 11.07 37.53 24.76
N ALA A 1049 10.71 37.44 26.04
CA ALA A 1049 11.34 38.17 27.14
C ALA A 1049 12.71 37.58 27.47
#